data_AF-A0A9R1CHQ3-F1
#
_entry.id   AF-A0A9R1CHQ3-F1
#
_cell.length_a   1.000
_cell.length_b   1.000
_cell.length_c   1.000
_cell.angle_alpha   90.00
_cell.angle_beta   90.00
_cell.angle_gamma   90.00
#
_symmetry.space_group_name_H-M   'P 1'
#
loop_
_entity.id
_entity.type
_entity.pdbx_description
1 polymer ?
#
loop_
_entity_poly.entity_id
_entity_poly.type
_entity_poly.pdbx_seq_one_letter_code
_entity_poly.pdbx_strand_id
1 'polypeptide(L)'
;MEKSPQEPLGSRLSSTLKATAGSLTSSVKPAESELVRWRRTFDKFAKEEVDGQKFLNPSQFIDAIAPTDEGFSKIKREQYGNLFKVADSTRRGLVSFEDFVLFETLLKRPDADYQLAFLVFDVDASGTIDFDEFKAVLSANTAASGIPFDFDCAWMKLYVGRRGDRHVLGYNEFTQLIKGYQGERLRQAFHYFDADGDGYINPEEFQRIIVEIAGHKLSDAVLGRLPTLCTMNPGRRISYSEVIAFHNIIREMDTVERIIEHAVQKSKDGRIDISDFLDEAAGSMRYGMFTPMELIKQANIIWHFASRGNAGAGQRLALADFQALLDAKWQPPETAGTKLPSTISGGFLAEAAQSTYNFIQGGIAGGIGAYAVYPIDLVKTRLQNQRSTVVGEVLYRNAFDCVKKVYTNEGGVRAFYRGVLPQLVGVAPEKAIKLTVNELVRKKATDPETGRIPLLMEIFAGGSAGGCQVVVTNPLEIIKIRLQMAGEITRAEGGTAVPRGAFHVIKQLGLIGLYKGATACFARDIPFSMIYFTSYAHLKKDVFNEGHHGKVLSFGELLAAAGIAGMPAAYLTTPADVVKTRLQSQARAGQTVYKGIVDGLSKIFREEGLRALFKGGLARVIRSSPQFAVTLACYELLHKHFPYPYAPAPIVHRPVLSTHQEISRIRARNALRILLDCSSRFGMVDSSSASKRMPLIPKALR
;
A
#
# COMPACT_ATOMS: atom_id res chain seq x y z
N MET A 1 -77.41 8.14 -37.87
CA MET A 1 -76.18 7.36 -38.14
C MET A 1 -75.02 8.32 -37.93
N GLU A 2 -74.46 8.34 -36.72
CA GLU A 2 -73.34 9.20 -36.36
C GLU A 2 -72.38 8.32 -35.55
N LYS A 3 -71.16 8.12 -36.04
CA LYS A 3 -70.07 7.45 -35.33
C LYS A 3 -68.83 8.33 -35.43
N SER A 4 -68.25 8.63 -34.27
CA SER A 4 -66.90 9.20 -34.14
C SER A 4 -65.84 8.22 -34.66
N PRO A 5 -64.60 8.71 -34.80
CA PRO A 5 -63.56 8.08 -34.00
C PRO A 5 -62.66 9.12 -33.32
N GLN A 6 -62.64 9.11 -31.98
CA GLN A 6 -61.53 9.60 -31.19
C GLN A 6 -60.41 8.55 -31.27
N GLU A 7 -59.27 8.90 -31.87
CA GLU A 7 -58.02 8.18 -31.65
C GLU A 7 -57.57 8.37 -30.19
N PRO A 8 -57.02 7.33 -29.52
CA PRO A 8 -56.60 7.44 -28.13
C PRO A 8 -55.37 8.36 -28.00
N LEU A 9 -55.38 9.25 -27.01
CA LEU A 9 -54.33 10.23 -26.69
C LEU A 9 -52.89 9.65 -26.65
N GLY A 10 -52.75 8.36 -26.35
CA GLY A 10 -51.48 7.62 -26.36
C GLY A 10 -50.86 7.41 -27.74
N SER A 11 -51.66 7.35 -28.82
CA SER A 11 -51.13 7.23 -30.19
C SER A 11 -50.48 8.53 -30.63
N ARG A 12 -51.06 9.68 -30.27
CA ARG A 12 -50.51 11.01 -30.56
C ARG A 12 -49.20 11.24 -29.82
N LEU A 13 -49.12 10.98 -28.50
CA LEU A 13 -47.88 11.08 -27.74
C LEU A 13 -46.78 10.14 -28.24
N SER A 14 -47.12 8.91 -28.65
CA SER A 14 -46.16 7.98 -29.25
C SER A 14 -45.68 8.43 -30.63
N SER A 15 -46.54 9.10 -31.42
CA SER A 15 -46.19 9.65 -32.72
C SER A 15 -45.37 10.93 -32.62
N THR A 16 -45.63 11.76 -31.61
CA THR A 16 -44.83 12.95 -31.32
C THR A 16 -43.48 12.53 -30.76
N LEU A 17 -43.40 11.59 -29.81
CA LEU A 17 -42.14 11.01 -29.36
C LEU A 17 -41.39 10.26 -30.46
N LYS A 18 -42.06 9.57 -31.40
CA LYS A 18 -41.42 9.02 -32.62
C LYS A 18 -40.98 10.10 -33.61
N ALA A 19 -41.64 11.25 -33.66
CA ALA A 19 -41.25 12.38 -34.50
C ALA A 19 -40.10 13.18 -33.87
N THR A 20 -40.09 13.37 -32.55
CA THR A 20 -38.97 13.95 -31.81
C THR A 20 -37.81 12.97 -31.81
N ALA A 21 -38.01 11.68 -31.52
CA ALA A 21 -36.99 10.63 -31.67
C ALA A 21 -36.52 10.49 -33.12
N GLY A 22 -37.41 10.63 -34.11
CA GLY A 22 -37.08 10.63 -35.54
C GLY A 22 -36.25 11.85 -35.97
N SER A 23 -36.53 13.01 -35.38
CA SER A 23 -35.72 14.22 -35.52
C SER A 23 -34.41 14.15 -34.72
N LEU A 24 -34.37 13.38 -33.63
CA LEU A 24 -33.22 13.17 -32.74
C LEU A 24 -32.29 12.03 -33.20
N THR A 25 -32.78 11.10 -34.04
CA THR A 25 -32.04 9.96 -34.63
C THR A 25 -31.50 10.24 -36.03
N SER A 26 -31.94 11.32 -36.69
CA SER A 26 -31.50 11.67 -38.05
C SER A 26 -30.05 12.17 -38.12
N SER A 27 -29.43 12.51 -37.00
CA SER A 27 -28.07 13.08 -36.93
C SER A 27 -26.96 12.04 -36.78
N VAL A 28 -27.26 10.83 -36.30
CA VAL A 28 -26.27 9.74 -36.13
C VAL A 28 -26.95 8.39 -36.38
N LYS A 29 -26.75 7.81 -37.57
CA LYS A 29 -27.16 6.42 -37.85
C LYS A 29 -26.10 5.46 -37.29
N PRO A 30 -26.46 4.45 -36.49
CA PRO A 30 -25.51 3.48 -35.98
C PRO A 30 -25.00 2.57 -37.11
N ALA A 31 -23.71 2.21 -37.07
CA ALA A 31 -23.15 1.27 -38.03
C ALA A 31 -23.72 -0.14 -37.79
N GLU A 32 -23.88 -0.96 -38.85
CA GLU A 32 -24.45 -2.31 -38.73
C GLU A 32 -23.69 -3.20 -37.73
N SER A 33 -22.37 -3.01 -37.59
CA SER A 33 -21.54 -3.73 -36.63
C SER A 33 -21.86 -3.40 -35.16
N GLU A 34 -22.43 -2.22 -34.89
CA GLU A 34 -22.78 -1.74 -33.56
C GLU A 34 -24.16 -2.22 -33.14
N LEU A 35 -25.12 -2.23 -34.06
CA LEU A 35 -26.45 -2.81 -33.83
C LEU A 35 -26.34 -4.29 -33.47
N VAL A 36 -25.49 -5.04 -34.17
CA VAL A 36 -25.20 -6.45 -33.84
C VAL A 36 -24.58 -6.61 -32.45
N ARG A 37 -23.73 -5.66 -32.03
CA ARG A 37 -23.13 -5.67 -30.68
C ARG A 37 -24.16 -5.37 -29.61
N TRP A 38 -24.96 -4.32 -29.76
CA TRP A 38 -26.02 -3.96 -28.82
C TRP A 38 -27.06 -5.07 -28.71
N ARG A 39 -27.38 -5.74 -29.82
CA ARG A 39 -28.23 -6.92 -29.82
C ARG A 39 -27.66 -8.06 -28.99
N ARG A 40 -26.36 -8.37 -29.13
CA ARG A 40 -25.68 -9.37 -28.30
C ARG A 40 -25.70 -9.02 -26.82
N THR A 41 -25.46 -7.74 -26.47
CA THR A 41 -25.52 -7.28 -25.08
C THR A 41 -26.95 -7.40 -24.53
N PHE A 42 -27.95 -6.94 -25.28
CA PHE A 42 -29.36 -7.04 -24.91
C PHE A 42 -29.78 -8.49 -24.70
N ASP A 43 -29.54 -9.38 -25.67
CA ASP A 43 -29.94 -10.80 -25.59
C ASP A 43 -29.20 -11.57 -24.48
N LYS A 44 -28.02 -11.11 -24.06
CA LYS A 44 -27.26 -11.71 -22.95
C LYS A 44 -27.91 -11.44 -21.60
N PHE A 45 -28.51 -10.27 -21.41
CA PHE A 45 -29.05 -9.83 -20.11
C PHE A 45 -30.59 -9.86 -20.04
N ALA A 46 -31.28 -9.78 -21.18
CA ALA A 46 -32.74 -9.85 -21.26
C ALA A 46 -33.22 -11.29 -21.02
N LYS A 47 -33.81 -11.52 -19.84
CA LYS A 47 -34.37 -12.82 -19.44
C LYS A 47 -35.89 -12.82 -19.30
N GLU A 48 -36.51 -11.64 -19.26
CA GLU A 48 -37.96 -11.52 -19.21
C GLU A 48 -38.55 -11.53 -20.62
N GLU A 49 -39.60 -12.32 -20.80
CA GLU A 49 -40.27 -12.48 -22.08
C GLU A 49 -41.76 -12.19 -21.90
N VAL A 50 -42.26 -11.21 -22.66
CA VAL A 50 -43.68 -10.83 -22.68
C VAL A 50 -44.11 -10.88 -24.15
N ASP A 51 -45.17 -11.66 -24.44
CA ASP A 51 -45.69 -11.85 -25.80
C ASP A 51 -44.65 -12.28 -26.85
N GLY A 52 -43.69 -13.13 -26.45
CA GLY A 52 -42.62 -13.65 -27.32
C GLY A 52 -41.53 -12.63 -27.67
N GLN A 53 -41.52 -11.47 -27.01
CA GLN A 53 -40.47 -10.47 -27.11
C GLN A 53 -39.70 -10.37 -25.80
N LYS A 54 -38.37 -10.26 -25.89
CA LYS A 54 -37.49 -10.11 -24.73
C LYS A 54 -37.45 -8.66 -24.26
N PHE A 55 -37.48 -8.48 -22.94
CA PHE A 55 -37.37 -7.19 -22.27
C PHE A 55 -36.28 -7.21 -21.19
N LEU A 56 -35.74 -6.03 -20.88
CA LEU A 56 -34.85 -5.81 -19.74
C LEU A 56 -35.64 -5.22 -18.58
N ASN A 57 -35.55 -5.87 -17.41
CA ASN A 57 -36.02 -5.29 -16.16
C ASN A 57 -34.98 -4.32 -15.56
N PRO A 58 -35.31 -3.53 -14.51
CA PRO A 58 -34.38 -2.56 -13.93
C PRO A 58 -33.03 -3.15 -13.50
N SER A 59 -33.01 -4.33 -12.90
CA SER A 59 -31.76 -5.00 -12.51
C SER A 59 -30.93 -5.49 -13.71
N GLN A 60 -31.58 -6.09 -14.72
CA GLN A 60 -30.92 -6.57 -15.93
C GLN A 60 -30.40 -5.43 -16.80
N PHE A 61 -31.10 -4.30 -16.82
CA PHE A 61 -30.62 -3.08 -17.45
C PHE A 61 -29.35 -2.57 -16.77
N ILE A 62 -29.34 -2.47 -15.44
CA ILE A 62 -28.14 -2.10 -14.68
C ILE A 62 -26.98 -3.05 -15.00
N ASP A 63 -27.23 -4.36 -15.10
CA ASP A 63 -26.22 -5.36 -15.46
C ASP A 63 -25.65 -5.16 -16.87
N ALA A 64 -26.46 -4.64 -17.80
CA ALA A 64 -26.06 -4.38 -19.18
C ALA A 64 -25.24 -3.08 -19.33
N ILE A 65 -25.55 -2.05 -18.55
CA ILE A 65 -24.95 -0.70 -18.70
C ILE A 65 -23.85 -0.38 -17.68
N ALA A 66 -23.89 -0.97 -16.48
CA ALA A 66 -22.91 -0.70 -15.45
C ALA A 66 -21.60 -1.40 -15.82
N PRO A 67 -20.45 -0.68 -15.83
CA PRO A 67 -19.19 -1.30 -16.16
C PRO A 67 -18.82 -2.37 -15.11
N THR A 68 -18.40 -3.55 -15.58
CA THR A 68 -18.05 -4.72 -14.74
C THR A 68 -16.71 -4.57 -14.04
N ASP A 69 -15.79 -3.82 -14.67
CA ASP A 69 -14.50 -3.42 -14.13
C ASP A 69 -14.38 -1.92 -14.37
N GLU A 70 -14.57 -1.07 -13.36
CA GLU A 70 -14.09 0.32 -13.49
C GLU A 70 -13.98 1.01 -12.13
N GLY A 71 -12.75 1.14 -11.63
CA GLY A 71 -11.91 2.24 -12.11
C GLY A 71 -11.95 3.55 -11.32
N PHE A 72 -12.96 4.41 -11.49
CA PHE A 72 -12.76 5.84 -11.24
C PHE A 72 -13.85 6.57 -10.43
N SER A 73 -14.88 5.89 -9.93
CA SER A 73 -15.90 6.58 -9.12
C SER A 73 -16.50 5.70 -8.03
N LYS A 74 -16.86 6.32 -6.89
CA LYS A 74 -17.68 5.73 -5.82
C LYS A 74 -19.16 5.58 -6.21
N ILE A 75 -19.48 5.69 -7.50
CA ILE A 75 -20.85 5.56 -8.00
C ILE A 75 -21.29 4.12 -7.78
N LYS A 76 -22.31 3.94 -6.95
CA LYS A 76 -22.86 2.61 -6.66
C LYS A 76 -23.56 2.09 -7.91
N ARG A 77 -23.49 0.77 -8.12
CA ARG A 77 -24.18 0.08 -9.23
C ARG A 77 -25.68 0.40 -9.26
N GLU A 78 -26.32 0.50 -8.10
CA GLU A 78 -27.74 0.83 -7.95
C GLU A 78 -28.11 2.21 -8.54
N GLN A 79 -27.17 3.17 -8.54
CA GLN A 79 -27.41 4.52 -9.05
C GLN A 79 -27.55 4.56 -10.58
N TYR A 80 -27.03 3.56 -11.29
CA TYR A 80 -27.29 3.39 -12.73
C TYR A 80 -28.77 3.09 -13.02
N GLY A 81 -29.54 2.64 -12.02
CA GLY A 81 -30.99 2.50 -12.10
C GLY A 81 -31.72 3.82 -12.36
N ASN A 82 -31.10 4.97 -12.08
CA ASN A 82 -31.68 6.27 -12.45
C ASN A 82 -31.81 6.46 -13.96
N LEU A 83 -30.88 5.89 -14.73
CA LEU A 83 -30.90 5.95 -16.20
C LEU A 83 -31.96 5.02 -16.79
N PHE A 84 -32.48 4.05 -16.03
CA PHE A 84 -33.56 3.18 -16.47
C PHE A 84 -34.82 3.98 -16.85
N LYS A 85 -35.11 5.05 -16.10
CA LYS A 85 -36.25 5.93 -16.39
C LYS A 85 -36.13 6.62 -17.75
N VAL A 86 -34.90 6.87 -18.20
CA VAL A 86 -34.63 7.48 -19.50
C VAL A 86 -34.69 6.44 -20.62
N ALA A 87 -34.23 5.22 -20.33
CA ALA A 87 -34.31 4.11 -21.28
C ALA A 87 -35.75 3.64 -21.51
N ASP A 88 -36.59 3.58 -20.47
CA ASP A 88 -38.01 3.21 -20.61
C ASP A 88 -38.85 4.41 -21.08
N SER A 89 -38.76 4.68 -22.38
CA SER A 89 -39.52 5.76 -23.05
C SER A 89 -41.05 5.63 -22.87
N THR A 90 -41.52 4.41 -22.60
CA THR A 90 -42.94 4.04 -22.50
C THR A 90 -43.48 3.96 -21.08
N ARG A 91 -42.62 4.12 -20.05
CA ARG A 91 -42.95 3.96 -18.61
C ARG A 91 -43.64 2.64 -18.26
N ARG A 92 -43.33 1.56 -18.98
CA ARG A 92 -43.89 0.22 -18.73
C ARG A 92 -43.20 -0.51 -17.57
N GLY A 93 -42.08 0.00 -17.07
CA GLY A 93 -41.21 -0.69 -16.14
C GLY A 93 -40.30 -1.74 -16.80
N LEU A 94 -40.27 -1.76 -18.14
CA LEU A 94 -39.55 -2.73 -18.97
C LEU A 94 -38.95 -2.02 -20.18
N VAL A 95 -37.69 -2.33 -20.51
CA VAL A 95 -36.97 -1.74 -21.66
C VAL A 95 -36.94 -2.75 -22.81
N SER A 96 -37.51 -2.36 -23.96
CA SER A 96 -37.47 -3.17 -25.18
C SER A 96 -36.12 -3.04 -25.91
N PHE A 97 -35.89 -3.86 -26.93
CA PHE A 97 -34.68 -3.70 -27.76
C PHE A 97 -34.66 -2.35 -28.50
N GLU A 98 -35.81 -1.85 -28.96
CA GLU A 98 -35.92 -0.55 -29.61
C GLU A 98 -35.56 0.59 -28.64
N ASP A 99 -36.07 0.52 -27.41
CA ASP A 99 -35.77 1.46 -26.33
C ASP A 99 -34.26 1.44 -25.97
N PHE A 100 -33.67 0.24 -25.91
CA PHE A 100 -32.25 0.06 -25.64
C PHE A 100 -31.36 0.66 -26.74
N VAL A 101 -31.74 0.49 -28.01
CA VAL A 101 -31.03 1.09 -29.15
C VAL A 101 -31.13 2.61 -29.12
N LEU A 102 -32.31 3.17 -28.78
CA LEU A 102 -32.50 4.61 -28.66
C LEU A 102 -31.63 5.20 -27.54
N PHE A 103 -31.57 4.52 -26.39
CA PHE A 103 -30.72 4.89 -25.27
C PHE A 103 -29.22 4.90 -25.63
N GLU A 104 -28.72 3.83 -26.26
CA GLU A 104 -27.32 3.74 -26.70
C GLU A 104 -26.98 4.75 -27.81
N THR A 105 -27.93 5.06 -28.68
CA THR A 105 -27.76 6.10 -29.71
C THR A 105 -27.67 7.48 -29.08
N LEU A 106 -28.49 7.76 -28.06
CA LEU A 106 -28.44 9.01 -27.31
C LEU A 106 -27.08 9.17 -26.61
N LEU A 107 -26.54 8.11 -26.02
CA LEU A 107 -25.20 8.10 -25.41
C LEU A 107 -24.06 8.42 -26.39
N LYS A 108 -24.27 8.29 -27.70
CA LYS A 108 -23.27 8.65 -28.72
C LYS A 108 -23.27 10.12 -29.12
N ARG A 109 -24.21 10.91 -28.63
CA ARG A 109 -24.22 12.36 -28.87
C ARG A 109 -23.16 13.09 -28.03
N PRO A 110 -22.56 14.18 -28.54
CA PRO A 110 -21.54 14.94 -27.80
C PRO A 110 -22.06 15.54 -26.48
N ASP A 111 -23.37 15.80 -26.41
CA ASP A 111 -24.08 16.43 -25.29
C ASP A 111 -24.91 15.43 -24.45
N ALA A 112 -24.65 14.13 -24.62
CA ALA A 112 -25.46 13.07 -24.01
C ALA A 112 -25.50 13.11 -22.47
N ASP A 113 -24.43 13.58 -21.84
CA ASP A 113 -24.31 13.68 -20.39
C ASP A 113 -25.33 14.66 -19.79
N TYR A 114 -25.46 15.85 -20.37
CA TYR A 114 -26.48 16.83 -19.98
C TYR A 114 -27.88 16.46 -20.48
N GLN A 115 -27.99 15.87 -21.67
CA GLN A 115 -29.27 15.42 -22.22
C GLN A 115 -29.92 14.33 -21.36
N LEU A 116 -29.12 13.36 -20.89
CA LEU A 116 -29.60 12.34 -19.95
C LEU A 116 -30.03 12.96 -18.63
N ALA A 117 -29.27 13.92 -18.09
CA ALA A 117 -29.66 14.62 -16.87
C ALA A 117 -30.98 15.36 -17.06
N PHE A 118 -31.16 16.08 -18.18
CA PHE A 118 -32.40 16.77 -18.52
C PHE A 118 -33.60 15.81 -18.54
N LEU A 119 -33.47 14.66 -19.21
CA LEU A 119 -34.54 13.65 -19.29
C LEU A 119 -34.86 12.98 -17.95
N VAL A 120 -33.95 13.02 -16.98
CA VAL A 120 -34.23 12.55 -15.61
C VAL A 120 -35.05 13.58 -14.81
N PHE A 121 -34.87 14.87 -15.10
CA PHE A 121 -35.61 15.96 -14.46
C PHE A 121 -36.95 16.28 -15.12
N ASP A 122 -37.08 16.00 -16.42
CA ASP A 122 -38.34 16.08 -17.20
C ASP A 122 -39.23 14.86 -16.87
N VAL A 123 -40.01 14.97 -15.79
CA VAL A 123 -40.84 13.89 -15.25
C VAL A 123 -42.15 13.75 -16.01
N ASP A 124 -42.54 14.68 -16.86
CA ASP A 124 -43.73 14.58 -17.71
C ASP A 124 -43.42 14.30 -19.20
N ALA A 125 -42.13 14.31 -19.56
CA ALA A 125 -41.64 14.15 -20.93
C ALA A 125 -42.21 15.22 -21.89
N SER A 126 -42.48 16.42 -21.37
CA SER A 126 -42.99 17.55 -22.16
C SER A 126 -41.92 18.19 -23.04
N GLY A 127 -40.64 17.87 -22.81
CA GLY A 127 -39.49 18.49 -23.48
C GLY A 127 -39.08 19.82 -22.84
N THR A 128 -39.68 20.17 -21.70
CA THR A 128 -39.37 21.35 -20.90
C THR A 128 -39.55 21.03 -19.42
N ILE A 129 -38.79 21.68 -18.53
CA ILE A 129 -38.86 21.38 -17.09
C ILE A 129 -39.49 22.56 -16.36
N ASP A 130 -40.60 22.33 -15.65
CA ASP A 130 -41.18 23.35 -14.79
C ASP A 130 -40.39 23.53 -13.50
N PHE A 131 -40.39 24.73 -12.90
CA PHE A 131 -39.68 24.98 -11.63
C PHE A 131 -40.14 24.04 -10.49
N ASP A 132 -41.44 23.77 -10.41
CA ASP A 132 -42.00 22.85 -9.41
C ASP A 132 -41.54 21.41 -9.63
N GLU A 133 -41.39 21.01 -10.90
CA GLU A 133 -40.84 19.72 -11.29
C GLU A 133 -39.38 19.59 -10.87
N PHE A 134 -38.58 20.62 -11.18
CA PHE A 134 -37.17 20.72 -10.77
C PHE A 134 -37.01 20.62 -9.25
N LYS A 135 -37.82 21.39 -8.51
CA LYS A 135 -37.83 21.37 -7.05
C LYS A 135 -38.27 20.01 -6.50
N ALA A 136 -39.27 19.38 -7.09
CA ALA A 136 -39.76 18.07 -6.67
C ALA A 136 -38.69 16.98 -6.85
N VAL A 137 -37.99 16.97 -7.99
CA VAL A 137 -36.92 16.00 -8.28
C VAL A 137 -35.76 16.15 -7.29
N LEU A 138 -35.32 17.38 -7.00
CA LEU A 138 -34.26 17.59 -6.01
C LEU A 138 -34.72 17.25 -4.59
N SER A 139 -35.88 17.72 -4.17
CA SER A 139 -36.40 17.47 -2.82
C SER A 139 -36.61 15.98 -2.55
N ALA A 140 -37.01 15.21 -3.58
CA ALA A 140 -37.15 13.76 -3.47
C ALA A 140 -35.81 13.01 -3.30
N ASN A 141 -34.70 13.64 -3.69
CA ASN A 141 -33.36 13.04 -3.65
C ASN A 141 -32.46 13.70 -2.60
N THR A 142 -32.93 14.66 -1.81
CA THR A 142 -32.18 15.28 -0.70
C THR A 142 -32.52 14.57 0.62
N ALA A 143 -31.52 14.28 1.44
CA ALA A 143 -31.77 13.67 2.75
C ALA A 143 -32.49 14.63 3.70
N ALA A 144 -33.40 14.13 4.54
CA ALA A 144 -33.99 14.91 5.62
C ALA A 144 -32.95 15.43 6.65
N SER A 145 -31.76 14.84 6.69
CA SER A 145 -30.62 15.23 7.51
C SER A 145 -29.52 15.98 6.72
N GLY A 146 -29.76 16.29 5.44
CA GLY A 146 -28.81 17.01 4.58
C GLY A 146 -28.84 18.52 4.80
N ILE A 147 -27.83 19.23 4.30
CA ILE A 147 -27.76 20.69 4.40
C ILE A 147 -28.92 21.30 3.59
N PRO A 148 -29.74 22.18 4.19
CA PRO A 148 -30.89 22.76 3.50
C PRO A 148 -30.43 23.67 2.35
N PHE A 149 -31.20 23.66 1.27
CA PHE A 149 -31.01 24.55 0.12
C PHE A 149 -32.23 25.45 -0.04
N ASP A 150 -32.00 26.76 -0.10
CA ASP A 150 -33.02 27.76 -0.35
C ASP A 150 -33.24 27.92 -1.86
N PHE A 151 -34.39 27.42 -2.32
CA PHE A 151 -34.84 27.51 -3.70
C PHE A 151 -35.36 28.91 -4.07
N ASP A 152 -35.65 29.77 -3.09
CA ASP A 152 -36.20 31.12 -3.31
C ASP A 152 -35.10 32.20 -3.32
N CYS A 153 -33.84 31.79 -3.57
CA CYS A 153 -32.69 32.68 -3.58
C CYS A 153 -32.62 33.59 -4.82
N ALA A 154 -31.85 34.68 -4.71
CA ALA A 154 -31.68 35.65 -5.79
C ALA A 154 -31.05 35.04 -7.06
N TRP A 155 -30.16 34.05 -6.89
CA TRP A 155 -29.53 33.34 -8.00
C TRP A 155 -30.54 32.48 -8.77
N MET A 156 -31.39 31.72 -8.06
CA MET A 156 -32.40 30.86 -8.69
C MET A 156 -33.40 31.69 -9.50
N LYS A 157 -33.79 32.88 -9.00
CA LYS A 157 -34.68 33.82 -9.70
C LYS A 157 -34.17 34.28 -11.07
N LEU A 158 -32.85 34.27 -11.31
CA LEU A 158 -32.27 34.63 -12.61
C LEU A 158 -32.57 33.59 -13.69
N TYR A 159 -32.65 32.31 -13.31
CA TYR A 159 -32.99 31.22 -14.22
C TYR A 159 -34.48 30.96 -14.27
N VAL A 160 -35.20 31.26 -13.17
CA VAL A 160 -36.64 31.02 -13.05
C VAL A 160 -37.47 32.08 -13.78
N GLY A 161 -36.97 33.30 -14.01
CA GLY A 161 -37.50 34.28 -14.96
C GLY A 161 -38.97 34.73 -14.77
N ARG A 162 -39.25 36.03 -14.66
CA ARG A 162 -40.64 36.57 -14.70
C ARG A 162 -41.17 36.64 -16.14
N ARG A 163 -41.67 35.54 -16.70
CA ARG A 163 -42.54 35.57 -17.90
C ARG A 163 -43.81 34.76 -17.62
N GLY A 164 -44.93 35.47 -17.40
CA GLY A 164 -46.32 34.98 -17.39
C GLY A 164 -46.58 33.55 -16.88
N ASP A 165 -47.03 33.44 -15.62
CA ASP A 165 -47.71 32.32 -14.93
C ASP A 165 -47.23 30.86 -15.09
N ARG A 166 -46.25 30.54 -15.93
CA ARG A 166 -45.58 29.22 -15.99
C ARG A 166 -44.10 29.37 -16.33
N HIS A 167 -43.26 28.86 -15.43
CA HIS A 167 -41.81 28.93 -15.51
C HIS A 167 -41.27 27.66 -16.16
N VAL A 168 -41.00 27.73 -17.47
CA VAL A 168 -40.64 26.59 -18.30
C VAL A 168 -39.15 26.67 -18.65
N LEU A 169 -38.34 25.71 -18.19
CA LEU A 169 -36.90 25.63 -18.47
C LEU A 169 -36.65 24.78 -19.73
N GLY A 170 -36.10 25.40 -20.77
CA GLY A 170 -35.61 24.66 -21.94
C GLY A 170 -34.27 23.95 -21.65
N TYR A 171 -33.86 23.04 -22.54
CA TYR A 171 -32.58 22.32 -22.42
C TYR A 171 -31.37 23.25 -22.21
N ASN A 172 -31.26 24.32 -23.01
CA ASN A 172 -30.15 25.27 -22.91
C ASN A 172 -30.11 25.99 -21.55
N GLU A 173 -31.27 26.36 -21.01
CA GLU A 173 -31.39 27.04 -19.72
C GLU A 173 -31.08 26.09 -18.57
N PHE A 174 -31.56 24.85 -18.65
CA PHE A 174 -31.27 23.78 -17.71
C PHE A 174 -29.76 23.49 -17.61
N THR A 175 -29.05 23.39 -18.74
CA THR A 175 -27.60 23.13 -18.70
C THR A 175 -26.82 24.23 -17.98
N GLN A 176 -27.21 25.50 -18.14
CA GLN A 176 -26.59 26.62 -17.42
C GLN A 176 -26.96 26.61 -15.94
N LEU A 177 -28.23 26.32 -15.62
CA LEU A 177 -28.73 26.22 -14.25
C LEU A 177 -27.96 25.14 -13.49
N ILE A 178 -27.90 23.90 -14.01
CA ILE A 178 -27.20 22.79 -13.34
C ILE A 178 -25.72 23.09 -13.13
N LYS A 179 -25.07 23.77 -14.08
CA LYS A 179 -23.66 24.16 -13.96
C LYS A 179 -23.44 25.16 -12.81
N GLY A 180 -24.32 26.15 -12.64
CA GLY A 180 -24.20 27.13 -11.56
C GLY A 180 -24.75 26.65 -10.20
N TYR A 181 -25.66 25.67 -10.20
CA TYR A 181 -26.28 25.12 -8.99
C TYR A 181 -25.24 24.60 -7.99
N GLN A 182 -24.18 23.94 -8.45
CA GLN A 182 -23.13 23.40 -7.57
C GLN A 182 -22.43 24.50 -6.76
N GLY A 183 -22.15 25.64 -7.39
CA GLY A 183 -21.50 26.78 -6.74
C GLY A 183 -22.43 27.48 -5.74
N GLU A 184 -23.71 27.66 -6.11
CA GLU A 184 -24.69 28.27 -5.21
C GLU A 184 -24.99 27.37 -4.00
N ARG A 185 -25.06 26.05 -4.20
CA ARG A 185 -25.22 25.09 -3.10
C ARG A 185 -24.04 25.14 -2.13
N LEU A 186 -22.81 25.23 -2.63
CA LEU A 186 -21.62 25.41 -1.79
C LEU A 186 -21.69 26.71 -0.98
N ARG A 187 -22.11 27.81 -1.62
CA ARG A 187 -22.25 29.11 -0.99
C ARG A 187 -23.28 29.11 0.13
N GLN A 188 -24.47 28.55 -0.13
CA GLN A 188 -25.53 28.46 0.88
C GLN A 188 -25.14 27.51 2.02
N ALA A 189 -24.49 26.38 1.71
CA ALA A 189 -23.97 25.47 2.72
C ALA A 189 -22.93 26.13 3.63
N PHE A 190 -22.07 27.00 3.08
CA PHE A 190 -21.13 27.77 3.88
C PHE A 190 -21.86 28.76 4.81
N HIS A 191 -22.79 29.55 4.28
CA HIS A 191 -23.59 30.48 5.08
C HIS A 191 -24.45 29.79 6.15
N TYR A 192 -24.85 28.54 5.94
CA TYR A 192 -25.58 27.76 6.93
C TYR A 192 -24.75 27.44 8.17
N PHE A 193 -23.44 27.21 8.02
CA PHE A 193 -22.52 26.93 9.14
C PHE A 193 -21.83 28.20 9.68
N ASP A 194 -21.65 29.22 8.86
CA ASP A 194 -21.15 30.56 9.24
C ASP A 194 -22.27 31.43 9.83
N ALA A 195 -22.73 31.05 11.03
CA ALA A 195 -23.84 31.72 11.71
C ALA A 195 -23.48 33.12 12.25
N ASP A 196 -22.20 33.38 12.52
CA ASP A 196 -21.67 34.66 12.98
C ASP A 196 -21.25 35.60 11.82
N GLY A 197 -21.18 35.09 10.59
CA GLY A 197 -20.87 35.87 9.40
C GLY A 197 -19.42 36.36 9.38
N ASP A 198 -18.53 35.65 10.08
CA ASP A 198 -17.11 36.00 10.18
C ASP A 198 -16.31 35.52 8.95
N GLY A 199 -16.93 34.71 8.09
CA GLY A 199 -16.33 34.15 6.88
C GLY A 199 -15.46 32.92 7.14
N TYR A 200 -15.60 32.29 8.31
CA TYR A 200 -14.88 31.09 8.72
C TYR A 200 -15.81 29.98 9.23
N ILE A 201 -15.40 28.72 9.03
CA ILE A 201 -16.11 27.54 9.53
C ILE A 201 -15.15 26.57 10.21
N ASN A 202 -15.70 25.67 11.03
CA ASN A 202 -14.93 24.62 11.69
C ASN A 202 -14.55 23.49 10.70
N PRO A 203 -13.42 22.78 10.92
CA PRO A 203 -13.01 21.66 10.08
C PRO A 203 -14.04 20.55 9.93
N GLU A 204 -14.79 20.24 10.98
CA GLU A 204 -15.84 19.21 10.95
C GLU A 204 -17.03 19.64 10.08
N GLU A 205 -17.39 20.92 10.10
CA GLU A 205 -18.44 21.51 9.26
C GLU A 205 -18.01 21.51 7.80
N PHE A 206 -16.77 21.94 7.53
CA PHE A 206 -16.18 21.86 6.20
C PHE A 206 -16.19 20.42 5.65
N GLN A 207 -15.79 19.44 6.48
CA GLN A 207 -15.84 18.03 6.10
C GLN A 207 -17.27 17.61 5.73
N ARG A 208 -18.29 18.00 6.50
CA ARG A 208 -19.69 17.72 6.19
C ARG A 208 -20.13 18.33 4.85
N ILE A 209 -19.82 19.60 4.61
CA ILE A 209 -20.13 20.30 3.35
C ILE A 209 -19.53 19.56 2.15
N ILE A 210 -18.24 19.23 2.22
CA ILE A 210 -17.53 18.56 1.13
C ILE A 210 -18.00 17.12 0.92
N VAL A 211 -18.24 16.36 1.98
CA VAL A 211 -18.77 14.99 1.88
C VAL A 211 -20.13 14.98 1.18
N GLU A 212 -20.98 15.96 1.47
CA GLU A 212 -22.32 16.04 0.89
C GLU A 212 -22.33 16.50 -0.57
N ILE A 213 -21.48 17.48 -0.92
CA ILE A 213 -21.43 18.07 -2.27
C ILE A 213 -20.55 17.23 -3.22
N ALA A 214 -19.40 16.76 -2.76
CA ALA A 214 -18.36 16.20 -3.60
C ALA A 214 -17.81 14.84 -3.12
N GLY A 215 -18.41 14.20 -2.12
CA GLY A 215 -17.89 12.95 -1.54
C GLY A 215 -17.73 11.80 -2.54
N HIS A 216 -18.51 11.79 -3.63
CA HIS A 216 -18.40 10.78 -4.69
C HIS A 216 -17.20 10.97 -5.63
N LYS A 217 -16.57 12.15 -5.62
CA LYS A 217 -15.38 12.52 -6.42
C LYS A 217 -14.06 12.34 -5.66
N LEU A 218 -14.09 12.10 -4.35
CA LEU A 218 -12.91 12.08 -3.48
C LEU A 218 -12.63 10.69 -2.89
N SER A 219 -11.34 10.37 -2.70
CA SER A 219 -10.89 9.15 -2.04
C SER A 219 -11.19 9.14 -0.55
N ASP A 220 -11.35 7.95 0.05
CA ASP A 220 -11.56 7.83 1.50
C ASP A 220 -10.38 8.38 2.29
N ALA A 221 -9.17 8.31 1.73
CA ALA A 221 -7.98 8.89 2.34
C ALA A 221 -8.00 10.42 2.37
N VAL A 222 -8.51 11.06 1.31
CA VAL A 222 -8.71 12.51 1.28
C VAL A 222 -9.85 12.90 2.23
N LEU A 223 -10.98 12.18 2.19
CA LEU A 223 -12.13 12.44 3.06
C LEU A 223 -11.80 12.35 4.55
N GLY A 224 -11.01 11.35 4.95
CA GLY A 224 -10.56 11.18 6.34
C GLY A 224 -9.53 12.22 6.78
N ARG A 225 -8.90 12.93 5.83
CA ARG A 225 -7.88 13.96 6.09
C ARG A 225 -8.37 15.38 5.83
N LEU A 226 -9.61 15.59 5.42
CA LEU A 226 -10.18 16.94 5.28
C LEU A 226 -9.96 17.82 6.53
N PRO A 227 -10.08 17.31 7.78
CA PRO A 227 -9.82 18.11 8.97
C PRO A 227 -8.38 18.59 9.12
N THR A 228 -7.39 17.95 8.47
CA THR A 228 -5.98 18.34 8.60
C THR A 228 -5.64 19.59 7.81
N LEU A 229 -6.50 20.07 6.91
CA LEU A 229 -6.28 21.36 6.24
C LEU A 229 -6.16 22.53 7.24
N CYS A 230 -6.76 22.39 8.43
CA CYS A 230 -6.62 23.37 9.50
C CYS A 230 -5.22 23.46 10.11
N THR A 231 -4.32 22.49 9.86
CA THR A 231 -2.92 22.57 10.33
C THR A 231 -2.08 23.52 9.49
N MET A 232 -2.58 23.95 8.32
CA MET A 232 -1.89 24.89 7.45
C MET A 232 -1.97 26.33 7.97
N ASN A 233 -2.98 26.66 8.79
CA ASN A 233 -3.20 28.00 9.32
C ASN A 233 -3.07 28.05 10.86
N PRO A 234 -2.52 29.14 11.42
CA PRO A 234 -2.40 29.32 12.88
C PRO A 234 -3.74 29.36 13.66
N GLY A 235 -4.88 29.46 12.96
CA GLY A 235 -6.20 29.75 13.55
C GLY A 235 -7.16 28.57 13.71
N ARG A 236 -6.81 27.34 13.28
CA ARG A 236 -7.70 26.14 13.33
C ARG A 236 -9.11 26.31 12.70
N ARG A 237 -9.33 27.35 11.88
CA ARG A 237 -10.59 27.62 11.16
C ARG A 237 -10.34 27.67 9.64
N ILE A 238 -11.37 27.42 8.84
CA ILE A 238 -11.31 27.37 7.38
C ILE A 238 -12.06 28.57 6.80
N SER A 239 -11.41 29.35 5.94
CA SER A 239 -12.02 30.51 5.29
C SER A 239 -12.84 30.12 4.05
N TYR A 240 -13.84 30.92 3.68
CA TYR A 240 -14.61 30.72 2.44
C TYR A 240 -13.72 30.58 1.19
N SER A 241 -12.61 31.33 1.14
CA SER A 241 -11.66 31.29 0.03
C SER A 241 -10.97 29.94 -0.14
N GLU A 242 -10.75 29.19 0.95
CA GLU A 242 -10.16 27.85 0.93
C GLU A 242 -11.19 26.81 0.51
N VAL A 243 -12.44 26.99 0.93
CA VAL A 243 -13.55 26.14 0.48
C VAL A 243 -13.74 26.25 -1.03
N ILE A 244 -13.70 27.46 -1.58
CA ILE A 244 -13.75 27.68 -3.03
C ILE A 244 -12.51 27.10 -3.72
N ALA A 245 -11.30 27.33 -3.19
CA ALA A 245 -10.08 26.80 -3.79
C ALA A 245 -10.12 25.26 -3.88
N PHE A 246 -10.57 24.60 -2.80
CA PHE A 246 -10.75 23.15 -2.77
C PHE A 246 -11.84 22.68 -3.74
N HIS A 247 -12.97 23.39 -3.81
CA HIS A 247 -14.03 23.08 -4.77
C HIS A 247 -13.56 23.20 -6.23
N ASN A 248 -12.78 24.24 -6.55
CA ASN A 248 -12.24 24.44 -7.89
C ASN A 248 -11.24 23.33 -8.28
N ILE A 249 -10.40 22.86 -7.34
CA ILE A 249 -9.53 21.69 -7.57
C ILE A 249 -10.36 20.47 -7.96
N ILE A 250 -11.45 20.20 -7.24
CA ILE A 250 -12.32 19.04 -7.53
C ILE A 250 -13.01 19.19 -8.88
N ARG A 251 -13.45 20.40 -9.22
CA ARG A 251 -14.13 20.70 -10.49
C ARG A 251 -13.19 20.54 -11.68
N GLU A 252 -11.93 20.91 -11.51
CA GLU A 252 -10.92 20.97 -12.57
C GLU A 252 -9.82 19.92 -12.39
N MET A 253 -10.16 18.79 -11.76
CA MET A 253 -9.23 17.71 -11.43
C MET A 253 -8.44 17.23 -12.65
N ASP A 254 -9.09 17.07 -13.80
CA ASP A 254 -8.46 16.61 -15.05
C ASP A 254 -7.39 17.61 -15.56
N THR A 255 -7.63 18.91 -15.35
CA THR A 255 -6.66 19.96 -15.72
C THR A 255 -5.49 19.94 -14.75
N VAL A 256 -5.75 19.80 -13.45
CA VAL A 256 -4.73 19.68 -12.41
C VAL A 256 -3.85 18.45 -12.66
N GLU A 257 -4.45 17.30 -12.99
CA GLU A 257 -3.74 16.06 -13.34
C GLU A 257 -2.79 16.28 -14.52
N ARG A 258 -3.28 16.88 -15.62
CA ARG A 258 -2.44 17.16 -16.81
C ARG A 258 -1.28 18.10 -16.51
N ILE A 259 -1.50 19.15 -15.71
CA ILE A 259 -0.43 20.08 -15.31
C ILE A 259 0.63 19.31 -14.50
N ILE A 260 0.22 18.48 -13.54
CA ILE A 260 1.14 17.65 -12.74
C ILE A 260 1.91 16.68 -13.64
N GLU A 261 1.24 15.99 -14.56
CA GLU A 261 1.87 15.05 -15.49
C GLU A 261 2.92 15.73 -16.37
N HIS A 262 2.59 16.89 -16.95
CA HIS A 262 3.52 17.67 -17.77
C HIS A 262 4.71 18.19 -16.97
N ALA A 263 4.47 18.70 -15.76
CA ALA A 263 5.54 19.16 -14.88
C ALA A 263 6.48 18.00 -14.48
N VAL A 264 5.92 16.83 -14.17
CA VAL A 264 6.71 15.61 -13.86
C VAL A 264 7.52 15.14 -15.06
N GLN A 265 6.97 15.18 -16.27
CA GLN A 265 7.68 14.81 -17.50
C GLN A 265 8.85 15.76 -17.82
N LYS A 266 8.72 17.05 -17.52
CA LYS A 266 9.79 18.05 -17.69
C LYS A 266 10.90 17.91 -16.63
N SER A 267 10.59 17.36 -15.47
CA SER A 267 11.57 17.15 -14.40
C SER A 267 12.49 15.97 -14.68
N LYS A 268 13.81 16.19 -14.57
CA LYS A 268 14.85 15.15 -14.79
C LYS A 268 14.74 13.95 -13.82
N ASP A 269 14.22 14.20 -12.62
CA ASP A 269 14.12 13.21 -11.55
C ASP A 269 12.71 12.61 -11.42
N GLY A 270 11.77 13.02 -12.29
CA GLY A 270 10.36 12.62 -12.23
C GLY A 270 9.63 13.12 -10.97
N ARG A 271 10.10 14.21 -10.36
CA ARG A 271 9.52 14.83 -9.16
C ARG A 271 9.39 16.34 -9.31
N ILE A 272 8.34 16.91 -8.73
CA ILE A 272 8.03 18.34 -8.82
C ILE A 272 7.87 18.97 -7.43
N ASP A 273 8.21 20.24 -7.31
CA ASP A 273 7.83 21.09 -6.17
C ASP A 273 6.70 22.07 -6.53
N ILE A 274 6.30 22.89 -5.56
CA ILE A 274 5.21 23.87 -5.72
C ILE A 274 5.58 24.86 -6.83
N SER A 275 6.83 25.34 -6.89
CA SER A 275 7.29 26.26 -7.94
C SER A 275 7.18 25.64 -9.33
N ASP A 276 7.63 24.40 -9.51
CA ASP A 276 7.53 23.67 -10.78
C ASP A 276 6.07 23.59 -11.27
N PHE A 277 5.13 23.35 -10.35
CA PHE A 277 3.70 23.34 -10.68
C PHE A 277 3.15 24.73 -11.02
N LEU A 278 3.51 25.76 -10.26
CA LEU A 278 3.07 27.13 -10.52
C LEU A 278 3.63 27.65 -11.86
N ASP A 279 4.87 27.33 -12.18
CA ASP A 279 5.52 27.70 -13.45
C ASP A 279 4.88 26.97 -14.64
N GLU A 280 4.59 25.68 -14.50
CA GLU A 280 3.89 24.92 -15.55
C GLU A 280 2.45 25.42 -15.72
N ALA A 281 1.74 25.69 -14.63
CA ALA A 281 0.39 26.25 -14.68
C ALA A 281 0.38 27.63 -15.35
N ALA A 282 1.32 28.51 -15.00
CA ALA A 282 1.47 29.81 -15.64
C ALA A 282 1.85 29.70 -17.12
N GLY A 283 2.71 28.74 -17.48
CA GLY A 283 3.14 28.50 -18.86
C GLY A 283 2.08 27.86 -19.76
N SER A 284 1.17 27.07 -19.18
CA SER A 284 0.08 26.39 -19.90
C SER A 284 -1.20 27.24 -19.99
N MET A 285 -1.36 28.25 -19.14
CA MET A 285 -2.51 29.16 -19.14
C MET A 285 -2.21 30.47 -19.90
N ARG A 286 -2.81 30.65 -21.08
CA ARG A 286 -2.67 31.89 -21.88
C ARG A 286 -3.42 33.09 -21.32
N TYR A 287 -4.45 32.84 -20.51
CA TYR A 287 -5.24 33.85 -19.82
C TYR A 287 -5.37 33.41 -18.36
N GLY A 288 -5.26 34.35 -17.42
CA GLY A 288 -5.35 34.07 -15.99
C GLY A 288 -6.76 33.60 -15.61
N MET A 289 -7.01 32.30 -15.71
CA MET A 289 -8.22 31.65 -15.20
C MET A 289 -8.27 31.65 -13.67
N PHE A 290 -7.11 31.81 -13.03
CA PHE A 290 -6.93 31.90 -11.59
C PHE A 290 -6.12 33.14 -11.24
N THR A 291 -6.45 33.75 -10.11
CA THR A 291 -5.54 34.72 -9.50
C THR A 291 -4.28 33.99 -8.98
N PRO A 292 -3.11 34.63 -8.97
CA PRO A 292 -1.89 34.02 -8.42
C PRO A 292 -2.09 33.49 -6.99
N MET A 293 -2.91 34.20 -6.20
CA MET A 293 -3.22 33.81 -4.82
C MET A 293 -4.08 32.55 -4.74
N GLU A 294 -5.07 32.40 -5.64
CA GLU A 294 -5.86 31.17 -5.74
C GLU A 294 -4.99 30.00 -6.19
N LEU A 295 -4.11 30.21 -7.17
CA LEU A 295 -3.19 29.18 -7.66
C LEU A 295 -2.24 28.70 -6.56
N ILE A 296 -1.68 29.62 -5.76
CA ILE A 296 -0.84 29.29 -4.61
C ILE A 296 -1.64 28.51 -3.55
N LYS A 297 -2.86 28.94 -3.23
CA LYS A 297 -3.73 28.22 -2.28
C LYS A 297 -4.05 26.80 -2.79
N GLN A 298 -4.37 26.66 -4.07
CA GLN A 298 -4.62 25.36 -4.68
C GLN A 298 -3.38 24.47 -4.62
N ALA A 299 -2.22 24.99 -5.00
CA ALA A 299 -0.96 24.25 -4.94
C ALA A 299 -0.65 23.80 -3.50
N ASN A 300 -0.84 24.67 -2.50
CA ASN A 300 -0.63 24.31 -1.09
C ASN A 300 -1.57 23.19 -0.63
N ILE A 301 -2.85 23.25 -1.01
CA ILE A 301 -3.84 22.19 -0.71
C ILE A 301 -3.42 20.88 -1.37
N ILE A 302 -3.04 20.92 -2.65
CA ILE A 302 -2.59 19.74 -3.42
C ILE A 302 -1.38 19.10 -2.73
N TRP A 303 -0.38 19.90 -2.35
CA TRP A 303 0.82 19.43 -1.66
C TRP A 303 0.53 18.91 -0.26
N HIS A 304 -0.39 19.51 0.48
CA HIS A 304 -0.80 19.05 1.80
C HIS A 304 -1.38 17.62 1.74
N PHE A 305 -2.27 17.36 0.78
CA PHE A 305 -2.85 16.02 0.61
C PHE A 305 -1.84 15.02 0.05
N ALA A 306 -1.02 15.42 -0.92
CA ALA A 306 -0.02 14.56 -1.55
C ALA A 306 1.13 14.19 -0.59
N SER A 307 1.59 15.13 0.25
CA SER A 307 2.61 14.89 1.28
C SER A 307 2.11 14.10 2.50
N ARG A 308 0.81 13.79 2.56
CA ARG A 308 0.16 13.10 3.69
C ARG A 308 0.34 13.79 5.04
N GLY A 309 0.51 15.12 5.06
CA GLY A 309 0.73 15.91 6.28
C GLY A 309 2.16 15.90 6.81
N ASN A 310 3.14 15.35 6.07
CA ASN A 310 4.56 15.50 6.41
C ASN A 310 5.07 16.83 5.83
N ALA A 311 4.54 17.94 6.35
CA ALA A 311 4.65 19.26 5.76
C ALA A 311 6.09 19.81 5.77
N GLY A 312 6.75 19.76 4.62
CA GLY A 312 7.88 20.64 4.30
C GLY A 312 7.60 21.33 2.96
N ALA A 313 7.53 22.66 2.94
CA ALA A 313 7.21 23.47 1.76
C ALA A 313 8.20 23.29 0.58
N GLY A 314 9.35 22.65 0.80
CA GLY A 314 10.34 22.29 -0.23
C GLY A 314 10.34 20.82 -0.66
N GLN A 315 9.29 20.04 -0.33
CA GLN A 315 9.26 18.62 -0.63
C GLN A 315 8.90 18.37 -2.11
N ARG A 316 9.84 17.77 -2.84
CA ARG A 316 9.63 17.31 -4.22
C ARG A 316 8.88 15.97 -4.24
N LEU A 317 7.73 15.92 -4.89
CA LEU A 317 6.80 14.79 -4.91
C LEU A 317 6.75 14.13 -6.30
N ALA A 318 6.53 12.81 -6.34
CA ALA A 318 6.37 12.05 -7.56
C ALA A 318 4.88 11.93 -7.93
N LEU A 319 4.56 11.59 -9.19
CA LEU A 319 3.18 11.40 -9.66
C LEU A 319 2.36 10.43 -8.76
N ALA A 320 3.00 9.39 -8.24
CA ALA A 320 2.38 8.41 -7.34
C ALA A 320 1.88 9.01 -6.01
N ASP A 321 2.51 10.08 -5.54
CA ASP A 321 2.13 10.75 -4.29
C ASP A 321 0.84 11.55 -4.46
N PHE A 322 0.59 12.06 -5.68
CA PHE A 322 -0.62 12.82 -6.02
C PHE A 322 -1.84 11.92 -6.30
N GLN A 323 -1.65 10.61 -6.51
CA GLN A 323 -2.74 9.67 -6.82
C GLN A 323 -3.84 9.65 -5.75
N ALA A 324 -3.50 9.92 -4.48
CA ALA A 324 -4.49 10.03 -3.40
C ALA A 324 -5.55 11.10 -3.65
N LEU A 325 -5.15 12.20 -4.29
CA LEU A 325 -6.01 13.32 -4.62
C LEU A 325 -6.70 13.11 -5.97
N LEU A 326 -5.98 12.56 -6.95
CA LEU A 326 -6.45 12.43 -8.33
C LEU A 326 -7.38 11.22 -8.54
N ASP A 327 -7.23 10.14 -7.76
CA ASP A 327 -8.03 8.93 -7.88
C ASP A 327 -8.99 8.75 -6.68
N ALA A 328 -10.30 8.80 -6.96
CA ALA A 328 -11.36 8.62 -5.96
C ALA A 328 -11.42 7.22 -5.33
N LYS A 329 -10.80 6.20 -5.95
CA LYS A 329 -10.66 4.85 -5.38
C LYS A 329 -9.34 4.64 -4.69
N TRP A 330 -8.44 5.63 -4.73
CA TRP A 330 -7.15 5.52 -4.11
C TRP A 330 -7.33 5.15 -2.64
N GLN A 331 -6.93 3.92 -2.35
CA GLN A 331 -6.67 3.51 -0.99
C GLN A 331 -5.23 3.90 -0.74
N PRO A 332 -4.88 4.28 0.52
CA PRO A 332 -3.48 4.32 0.87
C PRO A 332 -2.88 3.01 0.36
N PRO A 333 -1.67 3.02 -0.22
CA PRO A 333 -0.89 1.83 -0.10
C PRO A 333 -0.90 1.57 1.41
N GLU A 334 -1.74 0.63 1.86
CA GLU A 334 -1.21 -0.50 2.59
C GLU A 334 0.19 -0.66 2.02
N THR A 335 1.23 -0.77 2.85
CA THR A 335 2.29 -1.73 2.50
C THR A 335 1.62 -2.74 1.61
N ALA A 336 1.94 -2.82 0.31
CA ALA A 336 1.62 -4.04 -0.36
C ALA A 336 2.38 -5.05 0.55
N GLY A 337 1.75 -5.74 1.51
CA GLY A 337 0.36 -6.09 1.35
C GLY A 337 0.27 -6.70 -0.05
N THR A 338 1.29 -7.47 -0.42
CA THR A 338 1.05 -8.88 -0.23
C THR A 338 0.03 -9.10 0.93
N LYS A 339 -1.26 -8.85 0.67
CA LYS A 339 -2.14 -9.96 0.42
C LYS A 339 -1.36 -10.89 -0.50
N LEU A 340 -0.40 -11.62 0.12
CA LEU A 340 -0.19 -13.01 -0.20
C LEU A 340 -1.64 -13.47 -0.27
N PRO A 341 -2.14 -13.74 -1.49
CA PRO A 341 -3.54 -13.94 -1.76
C PRO A 341 -4.07 -14.76 -0.60
N SER A 342 -5.02 -14.18 0.16
CA SER A 342 -5.61 -14.74 1.37
C SER A 342 -5.47 -16.24 1.31
N THR A 343 -4.49 -16.77 2.05
CA THR A 343 -3.83 -18.05 1.80
C THR A 343 -4.84 -19.00 1.20
N ILE A 344 -4.87 -19.12 -0.14
CA ILE A 344 -5.49 -20.30 -0.73
C ILE A 344 -4.69 -21.39 -0.06
N SER A 345 -5.38 -22.19 0.76
CA SER A 345 -4.86 -23.26 1.60
C SER A 345 -3.79 -24.05 0.85
N GLY A 346 -2.58 -23.49 0.83
CA GLY A 346 -1.41 -24.04 0.19
C GLY A 346 -0.90 -24.94 1.28
N GLY A 347 -1.30 -26.20 1.22
CA GLY A 347 -1.06 -27.16 2.29
C GLY A 347 0.37 -27.06 2.79
N PHE A 348 0.58 -27.34 4.08
CA PHE A 348 1.85 -27.34 4.83
C PHE A 348 3.14 -27.56 3.99
N LEU A 349 3.10 -28.42 2.96
CA LEU A 349 4.18 -28.63 1.98
C LEU A 349 4.62 -27.36 1.22
N ALA A 350 3.72 -26.47 0.81
CA ALA A 350 4.06 -25.24 0.10
C ALA A 350 4.75 -24.23 1.02
N GLU A 351 4.27 -24.11 2.26
CA GLU A 351 4.88 -23.27 3.29
C GLU A 351 6.26 -23.82 3.72
N ALA A 352 6.36 -25.15 3.84
CA ALA A 352 7.62 -25.83 4.11
C ALA A 352 8.62 -25.67 2.94
N ALA A 353 8.16 -25.72 1.69
CA ALA A 353 9.00 -25.51 0.51
C ALA A 353 9.55 -24.09 0.45
N GLN A 354 8.71 -23.08 0.70
CA GLN A 354 9.13 -21.68 0.77
C GLN A 354 10.13 -21.46 1.92
N SER A 355 9.86 -22.02 3.10
CA SER A 355 10.78 -21.93 4.24
C SER A 355 12.12 -22.62 3.96
N THR A 356 12.11 -23.77 3.27
CA THR A 356 13.32 -24.50 2.86
C THR A 356 14.14 -23.69 1.85
N TYR A 357 13.47 -22.98 0.93
CA TYR A 357 14.13 -22.11 -0.04
C TYR A 357 14.86 -20.95 0.64
N ASN A 358 14.17 -20.22 1.53
CA ASN A 358 14.77 -19.14 2.32
C ASN A 358 15.93 -19.66 3.20
N PHE A 359 15.78 -20.88 3.75
CA PHE A 359 16.82 -21.54 4.53
C PHE A 359 18.08 -21.79 3.71
N ILE A 360 17.96 -22.34 2.49
CA ILE A 360 19.09 -22.59 1.59
C ILE A 360 19.78 -21.28 1.22
N GLN A 361 19.02 -20.25 0.86
CA GLN A 361 19.56 -18.92 0.53
C GLN A 361 20.28 -18.29 1.73
N GLY A 362 19.71 -18.40 2.94
CA GLY A 362 20.34 -17.96 4.18
C GLY A 362 21.64 -18.70 4.47
N GLY A 363 21.71 -20.01 4.18
CA GLY A 363 22.91 -20.82 4.32
C GLY A 363 24.02 -20.42 3.34
N ILE A 364 23.68 -20.20 2.07
CA ILE A 364 24.63 -19.73 1.04
C ILE A 364 25.16 -18.34 1.41
N ALA A 365 24.27 -17.40 1.76
CA ALA A 365 24.63 -16.07 2.19
C ALA A 365 25.55 -16.08 3.41
N GLY A 366 25.24 -16.92 4.42
CA GLY A 366 26.06 -17.11 5.61
C GLY A 366 27.43 -17.71 5.30
N GLY A 367 27.50 -18.65 4.35
CA GLY A 367 28.74 -19.23 3.85
C GLY A 367 29.64 -18.19 3.16
N ILE A 368 29.07 -17.37 2.27
CA ILE A 368 29.80 -16.30 1.57
C ILE A 368 30.32 -15.25 2.58
N GLY A 369 29.49 -14.85 3.54
CA GLY A 369 29.90 -13.92 4.59
C GLY A 369 31.03 -14.48 5.46
N ALA A 370 30.98 -15.77 5.81
CA ALA A 370 32.06 -16.43 6.54
C ALA A 370 33.35 -16.55 5.71
N TYR A 371 33.22 -16.84 4.40
CA TYR A 371 34.35 -16.90 3.48
C TYR A 371 35.05 -15.54 3.37
N ALA A 372 34.31 -14.46 3.19
CA ALA A 372 34.85 -13.11 3.02
C ALA A 372 35.68 -12.63 4.23
N VAL A 373 35.30 -13.06 5.44
CA VAL A 373 35.96 -12.65 6.70
C VAL A 373 36.97 -13.68 7.19
N TYR A 374 37.08 -14.83 6.53
CA TYR A 374 37.95 -15.93 6.96
C TYR A 374 39.42 -15.53 7.19
N PRO A 375 40.07 -14.66 6.38
CA PRO A 375 41.43 -14.20 6.65
C PRO A 375 41.57 -13.48 8.00
N ILE A 376 40.56 -12.70 8.39
CA ILE A 376 40.51 -11.98 9.67
C ILE A 376 40.33 -12.98 10.81
N ASP A 377 39.45 -13.97 10.62
CA ASP A 377 39.25 -15.08 11.57
C ASP A 377 40.56 -15.87 11.80
N LEU A 378 41.32 -16.17 10.74
CA LEU A 378 42.58 -16.90 10.83
C LEU A 378 43.64 -16.13 11.62
N VAL A 379 43.83 -14.84 11.33
CA VAL A 379 44.81 -14.00 12.03
C VAL A 379 44.43 -13.88 13.50
N LYS A 380 43.15 -13.66 13.81
CA LYS A 380 42.64 -13.60 15.18
C LYS A 380 42.90 -14.92 15.92
N THR A 381 42.53 -16.05 15.33
CA THR A 381 42.68 -17.37 15.99
C THR A 381 44.14 -17.73 16.24
N ARG A 382 45.06 -17.38 15.34
CA ARG A 382 46.51 -17.58 15.55
C ARG A 382 47.09 -16.70 16.64
N LEU A 383 46.70 -15.43 16.69
CA LEU A 383 47.08 -14.53 17.79
C LEU A 383 46.52 -15.01 19.13
N GLN A 384 45.29 -15.52 19.14
CA GLN A 384 44.65 -16.03 20.36
C GLN A 384 45.20 -17.38 20.82
N ASN A 385 45.59 -18.25 19.88
CA ASN A 385 46.10 -19.59 20.17
C ASN A 385 47.64 -19.67 20.21
N GLN A 386 48.32 -18.52 20.25
CA GLN A 386 49.75 -18.45 20.50
C GLN A 386 50.05 -18.97 21.92
N ARG A 387 50.52 -20.21 22.01
CA ARG A 387 51.09 -20.78 23.23
C ARG A 387 52.59 -20.71 23.10
N SER A 388 53.23 -19.88 23.91
CA SER A 388 54.68 -19.90 24.00
C SER A 388 55.13 -21.05 24.89
N THR A 389 56.02 -21.90 24.37
CA THR A 389 56.70 -22.95 25.11
C THR A 389 57.89 -22.41 25.92
N VAL A 390 58.36 -21.19 25.63
CA VAL A 390 59.48 -20.53 26.30
C VAL A 390 59.01 -19.18 26.85
N VAL A 391 59.19 -18.95 28.15
CA VAL A 391 58.79 -17.69 28.79
C VAL A 391 59.53 -16.52 28.14
N GLY A 392 58.81 -15.68 27.38
CA GLY A 392 59.37 -14.47 26.73
C GLY A 392 59.31 -14.45 25.20
N GLU A 393 59.12 -15.57 24.50
CA GLU A 393 59.02 -15.58 23.03
C GLU A 393 57.57 -15.52 22.55
N VAL A 394 57.18 -14.42 21.91
CA VAL A 394 55.89 -14.29 21.21
C VAL A 394 56.08 -14.59 19.72
N LEU A 395 55.42 -15.65 19.22
CA LEU A 395 55.49 -16.10 17.81
C LEU A 395 55.05 -14.98 16.83
N TYR A 396 54.06 -14.20 17.24
CA TYR A 396 53.54 -13.03 16.53
C TYR A 396 53.50 -11.83 17.48
N ARG A 397 54.16 -10.73 17.10
CA ARG A 397 54.15 -9.50 17.91
C ARG A 397 52.84 -8.73 17.82
N ASN A 398 52.28 -8.66 16.60
CA ASN A 398 51.08 -7.90 16.27
C ASN A 398 50.30 -8.59 15.14
N ALA A 399 49.06 -8.16 14.88
CA ALA A 399 48.26 -8.69 13.77
C ALA A 399 48.94 -8.52 12.40
N PHE A 400 49.60 -7.39 12.17
CA PHE A 400 50.38 -7.16 10.94
C PHE A 400 51.60 -8.09 10.82
N ASP A 401 52.26 -8.42 11.92
CA ASP A 401 53.38 -9.38 11.95
C ASP A 401 52.88 -10.80 11.64
N CYS A 402 51.70 -11.17 12.15
CA CYS A 402 51.04 -12.42 11.82
C CYS A 402 50.67 -12.49 10.33
N VAL A 403 50.05 -11.45 9.77
CA VAL A 403 49.72 -11.37 8.34
C VAL A 403 50.98 -11.49 7.48
N LYS A 404 52.03 -10.74 7.80
CA LYS A 404 53.30 -10.76 7.06
C LYS A 404 53.92 -12.16 7.06
N LYS A 405 54.06 -12.79 8.24
CA LYS A 405 54.64 -14.14 8.39
C LYS A 405 53.79 -15.22 7.72
N VAL A 406 52.46 -15.14 7.79
CA VAL A 406 51.57 -16.09 7.08
C VAL A 406 51.75 -15.96 5.57
N TYR A 407 51.81 -14.72 5.07
CA TYR A 407 51.98 -14.47 3.64
C TYR A 407 53.34 -14.96 3.13
N THR A 408 54.43 -14.65 3.84
CA THR A 408 55.79 -15.02 3.40
C THR A 408 56.15 -16.48 3.65
N ASN A 409 55.71 -17.08 4.76
CA ASN A 409 56.22 -18.38 5.20
C ASN A 409 55.29 -19.56 4.86
N GLU A 410 54.01 -19.32 4.56
CA GLU A 410 53.01 -20.41 4.44
C GLU A 410 52.34 -20.54 3.07
N GLY A 411 52.76 -19.72 2.08
CA GLY A 411 52.33 -19.83 0.70
C GLY A 411 51.34 -18.75 0.24
N GLY A 412 51.55 -17.51 0.66
CA GLY A 412 50.82 -16.34 0.15
C GLY A 412 49.32 -16.33 0.50
N VAL A 413 48.49 -15.86 -0.44
CA VAL A 413 47.03 -15.66 -0.22
C VAL A 413 46.29 -16.97 0.10
N ARG A 414 46.71 -18.11 -0.45
CA ARG A 414 46.07 -19.42 -0.20
C ARG A 414 46.23 -19.87 1.26
N ALA A 415 47.30 -19.45 1.95
CA ALA A 415 47.51 -19.77 3.35
C ALA A 415 46.40 -19.21 4.24
N PHE A 416 45.83 -18.05 3.88
CA PHE A 416 44.74 -17.42 4.63
C PHE A 416 43.43 -18.19 4.59
N TYR A 417 43.24 -19.10 3.62
CA TYR A 417 42.01 -19.89 3.44
C TYR A 417 42.15 -21.37 3.83
N ARG A 418 43.31 -21.77 4.37
CA ARG A 418 43.49 -23.14 4.89
C ARG A 418 42.58 -23.37 6.09
N GLY A 419 41.68 -24.34 5.98
CA GLY A 419 40.70 -24.68 7.03
C GLY A 419 39.33 -24.03 6.90
N VAL A 420 39.04 -23.35 5.77
CA VAL A 420 37.74 -22.69 5.56
C VAL A 420 36.57 -23.67 5.52
N LEU A 421 36.78 -24.90 5.04
CA LEU A 421 35.70 -25.88 4.90
C LEU A 421 35.06 -26.28 6.25
N PRO A 422 35.80 -26.67 7.31
CA PRO A 422 35.24 -26.86 8.65
C PRO A 422 34.54 -25.62 9.24
N GLN A 423 34.94 -24.41 8.83
CA GLN A 423 34.28 -23.19 9.25
C GLN A 423 32.93 -23.02 8.56
N LEU A 424 32.86 -23.21 7.25
CA LEU A 424 31.64 -23.09 6.45
C LEU A 424 30.56 -24.09 6.87
N VAL A 425 30.94 -25.35 7.12
CA VAL A 425 30.02 -26.42 7.56
C VAL A 425 29.37 -26.08 8.90
N GLY A 426 30.05 -25.34 9.78
CA GLY A 426 29.47 -24.89 11.05
C GLY A 426 28.62 -23.62 10.93
N VAL A 427 29.05 -22.65 10.14
CA VAL A 427 28.44 -21.31 10.09
C VAL A 427 27.19 -21.28 9.21
N ALA A 428 27.15 -22.03 8.10
CA ALA A 428 26.03 -21.98 7.18
C ALA A 428 24.69 -22.41 7.84
N PRO A 429 24.61 -23.54 8.56
CA PRO A 429 23.39 -23.91 9.28
C PRO A 429 23.01 -22.91 10.38
N GLU A 430 24.01 -22.38 11.09
CA GLU A 430 23.81 -21.38 12.14
C GLU A 430 23.10 -20.13 11.60
N LYS A 431 23.56 -19.59 10.46
CA LYS A 431 22.96 -18.39 9.84
C LYS A 431 21.62 -18.68 9.19
N ALA A 432 21.47 -19.82 8.53
CA ALA A 432 20.22 -20.22 7.88
C ALA A 432 19.06 -20.29 8.89
N ILE A 433 19.25 -20.98 10.01
CA ILE A 433 18.22 -21.11 11.06
C ILE A 433 17.88 -19.73 11.64
N LYS A 434 18.91 -18.95 11.97
CA LYS A 434 18.73 -17.66 12.60
C LYS A 434 17.95 -16.66 11.73
N LEU A 435 18.24 -16.60 10.43
CA LEU A 435 17.51 -15.72 9.51
C LEU A 435 16.07 -16.21 9.28
N THR A 436 15.88 -17.51 9.07
CA THR A 436 14.56 -18.10 8.80
C THR A 436 13.60 -17.94 9.98
N VAL A 437 14.05 -18.26 11.20
CA VAL A 437 13.20 -18.13 12.40
C VAL A 437 12.88 -16.66 12.68
N ASN A 438 13.84 -15.75 12.48
CA ASN A 438 13.58 -14.32 12.68
C ASN A 438 12.52 -13.81 11.71
N GLU A 439 12.60 -14.19 10.44
CA GLU A 439 11.62 -13.83 9.41
C GLU A 439 10.21 -14.39 9.74
N LEU A 440 10.13 -15.66 10.13
CA LEU A 440 8.87 -16.31 10.52
C LEU A 440 8.19 -15.64 11.72
N VAL A 441 8.95 -15.32 12.76
CA VAL A 441 8.40 -14.70 13.98
C VAL A 441 8.02 -13.24 13.71
N ARG A 442 8.85 -12.49 12.97
CA ARG A 442 8.50 -11.12 12.54
C ARG A 442 7.23 -11.10 11.70
N LYS A 443 7.09 -12.02 10.74
CA LYS A 443 5.88 -12.13 9.90
C LYS A 443 4.61 -12.36 10.73
N LYS A 444 4.68 -13.15 11.80
CA LYS A 444 3.55 -13.39 12.72
C LYS A 444 3.29 -12.25 13.70
N ALA A 445 4.30 -11.42 13.99
CA ALA A 445 4.22 -10.35 14.97
C ALA A 445 3.98 -8.95 14.36
N THR A 446 3.86 -8.85 13.04
CA THR A 446 3.51 -7.60 12.35
C THR A 446 2.03 -7.31 12.54
N ASP A 447 1.71 -6.19 13.20
CA ASP A 447 0.33 -5.75 13.38
C ASP A 447 -0.30 -5.36 12.02
N PRO A 448 -1.49 -5.91 11.67
CA PRO A 448 -2.12 -5.70 10.37
C PRO A 448 -2.48 -4.23 10.08
N GLU A 449 -2.76 -3.44 11.10
CA GLU A 449 -3.30 -2.08 10.94
C GLU A 449 -2.22 -0.98 10.95
N THR A 450 -1.08 -1.20 11.61
CA THR A 450 -0.03 -0.18 11.75
C THR A 450 1.24 -0.50 10.97
N GLY A 451 1.41 -1.74 10.51
CA GLY A 451 2.62 -2.20 9.83
C GLY A 451 3.89 -2.08 10.70
N ARG A 452 3.74 -1.84 12.00
CA ARG A 452 4.84 -1.72 12.96
C ARG A 452 4.89 -2.98 13.79
N ILE A 453 6.09 -3.52 13.99
CA ILE A 453 6.32 -4.58 14.96
C ILE A 453 6.62 -3.87 16.29
N PRO A 454 5.87 -4.12 17.36
CA PRO A 454 6.19 -3.53 18.66
C PRO A 454 7.58 -3.98 19.10
N LEU A 455 8.36 -3.08 19.70
CA LEU A 455 9.78 -3.30 20.03
C LEU A 455 10.01 -4.56 20.88
N LEU A 456 9.09 -4.90 21.78
CA LEU A 456 9.14 -6.15 22.55
C LEU A 456 9.02 -7.39 21.67
N MET A 457 8.16 -7.36 20.65
CA MET A 457 8.03 -8.46 19.70
C MET A 457 9.23 -8.56 18.76
N GLU A 458 9.88 -7.44 18.43
CA GLU A 458 11.15 -7.48 17.67
C GLU A 458 12.27 -8.12 18.49
N ILE A 459 12.39 -7.75 19.77
CA ILE A 459 13.31 -8.37 20.72
C ILE A 459 12.99 -9.87 20.82
N PHE A 460 11.72 -10.23 20.98
CA PHE A 460 11.28 -11.62 21.05
C PHE A 460 11.60 -12.41 19.77
N ALA A 461 11.40 -11.82 18.59
CA ALA A 461 11.77 -12.40 17.31
C ALA A 461 13.27 -12.63 17.18
N GLY A 462 14.08 -11.69 17.69
CA GLY A 462 15.54 -11.87 17.75
C GLY A 462 15.95 -12.96 18.74
N GLY A 463 15.34 -12.98 19.93
CA GLY A 463 15.65 -13.93 20.99
C GLY A 463 15.26 -15.37 20.65
N SER A 464 14.07 -15.57 20.08
CA SER A 464 13.58 -16.88 19.59
C SER A 464 14.45 -17.43 18.47
N ALA A 465 14.89 -16.59 17.53
CA ALA A 465 15.82 -16.98 16.48
C ALA A 465 17.18 -17.46 17.03
N GLY A 466 17.75 -16.72 18.00
CA GLY A 466 18.98 -17.12 18.67
C GLY A 466 18.84 -18.41 19.49
N GLY A 467 17.72 -18.55 20.21
CA GLY A 467 17.43 -19.75 21.00
C GLY A 467 17.28 -21.00 20.14
N CYS A 468 16.48 -20.92 19.06
CA CYS A 468 16.28 -22.04 18.14
C CYS A 468 17.60 -22.46 17.47
N GLN A 469 18.42 -21.49 17.06
CA GLN A 469 19.74 -21.75 16.51
C GLN A 469 20.63 -22.54 17.48
N VAL A 470 20.72 -22.15 18.75
CA VAL A 470 21.54 -22.85 19.75
C VAL A 470 21.11 -24.32 19.94
N VAL A 471 19.80 -24.61 19.97
CA VAL A 471 19.30 -25.98 20.15
C VAL A 471 19.82 -26.92 19.06
N VAL A 472 19.90 -26.42 17.82
CA VAL A 472 20.31 -27.20 16.65
C VAL A 472 21.83 -27.20 16.48
N THR A 473 22.50 -26.08 16.73
CA THR A 473 23.94 -25.95 16.46
C THR A 473 24.82 -26.41 17.61
N ASN A 474 24.33 -26.52 18.85
CA ASN A 474 25.16 -26.89 19.98
C ASN A 474 25.86 -28.27 19.83
N PRO A 475 25.19 -29.33 19.33
CA PRO A 475 25.86 -30.59 19.01
C PRO A 475 26.95 -30.44 17.93
N LEU A 476 26.76 -29.58 16.94
CA LEU A 476 27.76 -29.31 15.91
C LEU A 476 28.97 -28.55 16.47
N GLU A 477 28.73 -27.57 17.34
CA GLU A 477 29.78 -26.80 18.02
C GLU A 477 30.66 -27.70 18.90
N ILE A 478 30.06 -28.58 19.72
CA ILE A 478 30.84 -29.43 20.63
C ILE A 478 31.67 -30.46 19.86
N ILE A 479 31.13 -31.03 18.77
CA ILE A 479 31.86 -31.94 17.89
C ILE A 479 33.05 -31.21 17.25
N LYS A 480 32.82 -30.00 16.72
CA LYS A 480 33.88 -29.19 16.11
C LYS A 480 34.99 -28.87 17.09
N ILE A 481 34.65 -28.44 18.31
CA ILE A 481 35.63 -28.11 19.35
C ILE A 481 36.44 -29.35 19.75
N ARG A 482 35.77 -30.50 19.94
CA ARG A 482 36.45 -31.78 20.28
C ARG A 482 37.38 -32.27 19.19
N LEU A 483 36.98 -32.16 17.93
CA LEU A 483 37.80 -32.51 16.77
C LEU A 483 39.03 -31.59 16.64
N GLN A 484 38.84 -30.29 16.83
CA GLN A 484 39.95 -29.33 16.82
C GLN A 484 40.96 -29.61 17.94
N MET A 485 40.48 -29.88 19.16
CA MET A 485 41.36 -30.24 20.28
C MET A 485 42.06 -31.58 20.08
N ALA A 486 41.36 -32.60 19.55
CA ALA A 486 41.96 -33.88 19.23
C ALA A 486 43.07 -33.74 18.17
N GLY A 487 42.88 -32.86 17.20
CA GLY A 487 43.91 -32.50 16.20
C GLY A 487 45.13 -31.83 16.82
N GLU A 488 44.95 -30.93 17.81
CA GLU A 488 46.06 -30.31 18.54
C GLU A 488 46.86 -31.32 19.37
N ILE A 489 46.19 -32.25 20.05
CA ILE A 489 46.83 -33.31 20.84
C ILE A 489 47.61 -34.27 19.92
N THR A 490 46.99 -34.69 18.81
CA THR A 490 47.63 -35.56 17.82
C THR A 490 48.87 -34.89 17.20
N ARG A 491 48.83 -33.57 17.01
CA ARG A 491 49.97 -32.79 16.49
C ARG A 491 51.07 -32.58 17.55
N ALA A 492 50.70 -32.50 18.82
CA ALA A 492 51.66 -32.45 19.93
C ALA A 492 52.32 -33.81 20.19
N GLU A 493 51.62 -34.92 19.92
CA GLU A 493 52.08 -36.31 20.11
C GLU A 493 52.70 -36.92 18.84
N GLY A 494 53.08 -36.11 17.84
CA GLY A 494 53.84 -36.56 16.67
C GLY A 494 53.06 -37.43 15.66
N GLY A 495 51.73 -37.33 15.60
CA GLY A 495 50.93 -37.97 14.54
C GLY A 495 50.61 -39.46 14.74
N THR A 496 50.90 -40.03 15.91
CA THR A 496 50.67 -41.46 16.23
C THR A 496 49.25 -41.78 16.70
N ALA A 497 48.41 -40.77 16.97
CA ALA A 497 47.04 -40.97 17.43
C ALA A 497 46.04 -41.10 16.25
N VAL A 498 45.21 -42.15 16.28
CA VAL A 498 44.14 -42.40 15.31
C VAL A 498 43.21 -41.17 15.23
N PRO A 499 42.91 -40.63 14.03
CA PRO A 499 42.00 -39.49 13.89
C PRO A 499 40.63 -39.88 14.45
N ARG A 500 40.28 -39.32 15.61
CA ARG A 500 39.00 -39.56 16.27
C ARG A 500 37.90 -38.88 15.44
N GLY A 501 37.13 -39.65 14.67
CA GLY A 501 36.02 -39.13 13.87
C GLY A 501 34.87 -38.58 14.73
N ALA A 502 34.01 -37.75 14.14
CA ALA A 502 32.83 -37.17 14.81
C ALA A 502 31.95 -38.23 15.49
N PHE A 503 31.83 -39.41 14.88
CA PHE A 503 31.06 -40.53 15.41
C PHE A 503 31.61 -41.09 16.73
N HIS A 504 32.93 -41.08 16.91
CA HIS A 504 33.57 -41.50 18.16
C HIS A 504 33.26 -40.53 19.30
N VAL A 505 33.24 -39.22 19.01
CA VAL A 505 32.88 -38.16 19.97
C VAL A 505 31.41 -38.29 20.40
N ILE A 506 30.50 -38.57 19.46
CA ILE A 506 29.09 -38.80 19.75
C ILE A 506 28.91 -40.04 20.65
N LYS A 507 29.60 -41.15 20.34
CA LYS A 507 29.54 -42.38 21.13
C LYS A 507 30.10 -42.21 22.54
N GLN A 508 31.12 -41.37 22.74
CA GLN A 508 31.73 -41.10 24.04
C GLN A 508 30.91 -40.15 24.93
N LEU A 509 30.33 -39.10 24.36
CA LEU A 509 29.60 -38.08 25.13
C LEU A 509 28.13 -38.45 25.35
N GLY A 510 27.54 -39.24 24.45
CA GLY A 510 26.10 -39.47 24.41
C GLY A 510 25.30 -38.20 24.06
N LEU A 511 24.00 -38.33 23.86
CA LEU A 511 23.13 -37.22 23.45
C LEU A 511 23.09 -36.09 24.50
N ILE A 512 23.07 -36.42 25.79
CA ILE A 512 23.06 -35.44 26.88
C ILE A 512 24.41 -34.71 26.98
N GLY A 513 25.52 -35.42 26.75
CA GLY A 513 26.85 -34.82 26.75
C GLY A 513 27.07 -33.84 25.61
N LEU A 514 26.36 -33.99 24.48
CA LEU A 514 26.40 -33.05 23.36
C LEU A 514 25.77 -31.69 23.70
N TYR A 515 24.91 -31.62 24.72
CA TYR A 515 24.31 -30.37 25.22
C TYR A 515 25.09 -29.74 26.39
N LYS A 516 26.23 -30.32 26.77
CA LYS A 516 27.08 -29.76 27.84
C LYS A 516 27.63 -28.40 27.40
N GLY A 517 27.28 -27.35 28.14
CA GLY A 517 27.63 -25.96 27.82
C GLY A 517 26.58 -25.20 27.00
N ALA A 518 25.43 -25.81 26.67
CA ALA A 518 24.35 -25.14 25.93
C ALA A 518 23.84 -23.89 26.64
N THR A 519 23.82 -23.88 27.99
CA THR A 519 23.44 -22.68 28.78
C THR A 519 24.34 -21.49 28.47
N ALA A 520 25.64 -21.71 28.24
CA ALA A 520 26.59 -20.64 27.90
C ALA A 520 26.39 -20.16 26.47
N CYS A 521 25.98 -21.04 25.56
CA CYS A 521 25.56 -20.69 24.21
C CYS A 521 24.29 -19.83 24.23
N PHE A 522 23.27 -20.22 25.00
CA PHE A 522 22.04 -19.43 25.16
C PHE A 522 22.31 -18.04 25.73
N ALA A 523 23.13 -17.94 26.78
CA ALA A 523 23.49 -16.67 27.41
C ALA A 523 24.23 -15.71 26.48
N ARG A 524 24.86 -16.22 25.41
CA ARG A 524 25.56 -15.42 24.40
C ARG A 524 24.67 -15.11 23.19
N ASP A 525 24.03 -16.13 22.62
CA ASP A 525 23.41 -16.06 21.30
C ASP A 525 22.01 -15.45 21.33
N ILE A 526 21.26 -15.61 22.43
CA ILE A 526 19.96 -14.94 22.61
C ILE A 526 20.19 -13.42 22.71
N PRO A 527 21.00 -12.87 23.64
CA PRO A 527 21.22 -11.42 23.72
C PRO A 527 21.86 -10.84 22.47
N PHE A 528 22.77 -11.59 21.83
CA PHE A 528 23.40 -11.14 20.59
C PHE A 528 22.33 -10.96 19.49
N SER A 529 21.41 -11.90 19.36
CA SER A 529 20.37 -11.86 18.32
C SER A 529 19.29 -10.82 18.63
N MET A 530 18.91 -10.63 19.89
CA MET A 530 17.99 -9.57 20.32
C MET A 530 18.52 -8.19 19.95
N ILE A 531 19.78 -7.89 20.31
CA ILE A 531 20.38 -6.57 20.03
C ILE A 531 20.61 -6.39 18.53
N TYR A 532 21.11 -7.42 17.85
CA TYR A 532 21.46 -7.31 16.44
C TYR A 532 20.25 -7.02 15.56
N PHE A 533 19.18 -7.82 15.67
CA PHE A 533 18.03 -7.69 14.79
C PHE A 533 17.19 -6.43 15.06
N THR A 534 17.11 -5.98 16.31
CA THR A 534 16.43 -4.72 16.66
C THR A 534 17.24 -3.52 16.18
N SER A 535 18.55 -3.51 16.47
CA SER A 535 19.45 -2.44 16.00
C SER A 535 19.42 -2.35 14.48
N TYR A 536 19.42 -3.49 13.78
CA TYR A 536 19.36 -3.54 12.33
C TYR A 536 18.04 -2.99 11.77
N ALA A 537 16.89 -3.36 12.35
CA ALA A 537 15.58 -2.86 11.93
C ALA A 537 15.45 -1.34 12.13
N HIS A 538 15.90 -0.83 13.28
CA HIS A 538 15.91 0.59 13.58
C HIS A 538 16.93 1.39 12.75
N LEU A 539 18.13 0.86 12.50
CA LEU A 539 19.11 1.50 11.62
C LEU A 539 18.56 1.67 10.20
N LYS A 540 17.91 0.62 9.67
CA LYS A 540 17.26 0.71 8.36
C LYS A 540 16.17 1.77 8.31
N LYS A 541 15.30 1.81 9.33
CA LYS A 541 14.14 2.70 9.39
C LYS A 541 14.50 4.15 9.73
N ASP A 542 15.32 4.36 10.75
CA ASP A 542 15.54 5.67 11.38
C ASP A 542 16.78 6.39 10.82
N VAL A 543 17.78 5.66 10.32
CA VAL A 543 19.02 6.25 9.77
C VAL A 543 19.03 6.23 8.25
N PHE A 544 18.64 5.11 7.64
CA PHE A 544 18.63 4.97 6.18
C PHE A 544 17.27 5.26 5.53
N ASN A 545 16.25 5.56 6.34
CA ASN A 545 14.91 5.93 5.92
C ASN A 545 14.23 4.89 5.02
N GLU A 546 14.45 3.60 5.28
CA GLU A 546 13.75 2.50 4.59
C GLU A 546 12.23 2.66 4.74
N GLY A 547 11.50 2.65 3.63
CA GLY A 547 10.05 2.79 3.62
C GLY A 547 9.52 4.23 3.69
N HIS A 548 10.33 5.23 4.05
CA HIS A 548 9.98 6.63 3.77
C HIS A 548 10.16 6.87 2.26
N HIS A 549 9.10 7.33 1.59
CA HIS A 549 9.10 7.64 0.15
C HIS A 549 9.36 6.43 -0.77
N GLY A 550 9.07 5.20 -0.31
CA GLY A 550 9.28 3.99 -1.10
C GLY A 550 10.75 3.66 -1.39
N LYS A 551 11.68 4.29 -0.66
CA LYS A 551 13.12 4.06 -0.82
C LYS A 551 13.47 2.63 -0.41
N VAL A 552 13.90 1.83 -1.39
CA VAL A 552 14.60 0.56 -1.17
C VAL A 552 16.07 0.89 -0.95
N LEU A 553 16.67 0.36 0.12
CA LEU A 553 18.07 0.67 0.45
C LEU A 553 19.00 0.25 -0.69
N SER A 554 19.99 1.11 -0.97
CA SER A 554 21.10 0.74 -1.83
C SER A 554 21.97 -0.34 -1.16
N PHE A 555 22.67 -1.14 -1.97
CA PHE A 555 23.59 -2.19 -1.49
C PHE A 555 24.59 -1.65 -0.45
N GLY A 556 25.11 -0.43 -0.64
CA GLY A 556 26.05 0.20 0.30
C GLY A 556 25.39 0.61 1.63
N GLU A 557 24.16 1.12 1.59
CA GLU A 557 23.40 1.54 2.78
C GLU A 557 23.02 0.31 3.61
N LEU A 558 22.59 -0.75 2.94
CA LEU A 558 22.29 -2.03 3.55
C LEU A 558 23.50 -2.63 4.26
N LEU A 559 24.65 -2.63 3.57
CA LEU A 559 25.91 -3.15 4.09
C LEU A 559 26.36 -2.34 5.32
N ALA A 560 26.20 -1.01 5.28
CA ALA A 560 26.48 -0.14 6.42
C ALA A 560 25.53 -0.40 7.59
N ALA A 561 24.22 -0.50 7.36
CA ALA A 561 23.23 -0.81 8.40
C ALA A 561 23.54 -2.15 9.09
N ALA A 562 23.79 -3.19 8.31
CA ALA A 562 24.14 -4.53 8.79
C ALA A 562 25.46 -4.54 9.57
N GLY A 563 26.46 -3.79 9.12
CA GLY A 563 27.75 -3.65 9.77
C GLY A 563 27.66 -2.93 11.11
N ILE A 564 26.98 -1.78 11.16
CA ILE A 564 26.84 -0.94 12.36
C ILE A 564 26.01 -1.68 13.42
N ALA A 565 24.91 -2.34 13.02
CA ALA A 565 24.08 -3.14 13.93
C ALA A 565 24.85 -4.27 14.62
N GLY A 566 25.88 -4.81 13.96
CA GLY A 566 26.75 -5.86 14.51
C GLY A 566 27.67 -5.40 15.64
N MET A 567 28.03 -4.11 15.70
CA MET A 567 28.99 -3.56 16.65
C MET A 567 28.49 -3.61 18.11
N PRO A 568 27.32 -3.03 18.47
CA PRO A 568 26.83 -3.07 19.83
C PRO A 568 26.48 -4.49 20.28
N ALA A 569 25.90 -5.31 19.38
CA ALA A 569 25.58 -6.70 19.66
C ALA A 569 26.83 -7.52 20.02
N ALA A 570 27.92 -7.35 19.26
CA ALA A 570 29.18 -8.05 19.52
C ALA A 570 29.85 -7.58 20.81
N TYR A 571 29.85 -6.26 21.07
CA TYR A 571 30.52 -5.69 22.22
C TYR A 571 29.80 -6.05 23.53
N LEU A 572 28.49 -5.83 23.61
CA LEU A 572 27.69 -6.05 24.83
C LEU A 572 27.61 -7.52 25.23
N THR A 573 27.72 -8.45 24.27
CA THR A 573 27.73 -9.89 24.55
C THR A 573 29.13 -10.48 24.75
N THR A 574 30.19 -9.65 24.79
CA THR A 574 31.57 -10.10 25.04
C THR A 574 31.72 -10.83 26.38
N PRO A 575 31.14 -10.36 27.51
CA PRO A 575 31.26 -11.06 28.78
C PRO A 575 30.74 -12.50 28.73
N ALA A 576 29.59 -12.73 28.10
CA ALA A 576 29.01 -14.06 27.94
C ALA A 576 29.90 -14.98 27.07
N ASP A 577 30.56 -14.42 26.05
CA ASP A 577 31.48 -15.16 25.18
C ASP A 577 32.81 -15.50 25.89
N VAL A 578 33.33 -14.61 26.74
CA VAL A 578 34.50 -14.89 27.59
C VAL A 578 34.17 -16.02 28.56
N VAL A 579 33.02 -15.99 29.22
CA VAL A 579 32.62 -17.08 30.13
C VAL A 579 32.42 -18.40 29.37
N LYS A 580 31.75 -18.37 28.20
CA LYS A 580 31.58 -19.54 27.33
C LYS A 580 32.92 -20.15 26.92
N THR A 581 33.84 -19.35 26.42
CA THR A 581 35.15 -19.82 25.95
C THR A 581 36.00 -20.38 27.08
N ARG A 582 35.96 -19.80 28.29
CA ARG A 582 36.65 -20.32 29.48
C ARG A 582 36.03 -21.61 30.02
N LEU A 583 34.70 -21.75 29.96
CA LEU A 583 33.99 -22.96 30.40
C LEU A 583 34.17 -24.13 29.42
N GLN A 584 34.27 -23.84 28.12
CA GLN A 584 34.45 -24.84 27.07
C GLN A 584 35.93 -25.23 26.85
N SER A 585 36.87 -24.35 27.19
CA SER A 585 38.30 -24.68 27.29
C SER A 585 38.52 -25.60 28.48
N GLN A 586 39.03 -26.82 28.28
CA GLN A 586 39.33 -27.73 29.40
C GLN A 586 40.36 -27.10 30.35
N ALA A 587 40.09 -27.20 31.65
CA ALA A 587 41.06 -26.88 32.68
C ALA A 587 42.31 -27.77 32.49
N ARG A 588 43.48 -27.14 32.34
CA ARG A 588 44.76 -27.86 32.50
C ARG A 588 44.83 -28.44 33.91
N ALA A 589 45.63 -29.50 34.10
CA ALA A 589 45.97 -29.96 35.45
C ALA A 589 46.47 -28.77 36.29
N GLY A 590 45.73 -28.38 37.32
CA GLY A 590 46.02 -27.23 38.19
C GLY A 590 45.23 -25.92 37.90
N GLN A 591 44.31 -25.88 36.92
CA GLN A 591 43.45 -24.71 36.69
C GLN A 591 42.06 -24.86 37.32
N THR A 592 41.46 -23.72 37.70
CA THR A 592 40.15 -23.63 38.36
C THR A 592 39.05 -24.25 37.50
N VAL A 593 38.37 -25.26 38.03
CA VAL A 593 37.21 -25.87 37.37
C VAL A 593 36.00 -24.97 37.62
N TYR A 594 35.41 -24.45 36.54
CA TYR A 594 34.17 -23.69 36.60
C TYR A 594 32.98 -24.65 36.61
N LYS A 595 32.13 -24.57 37.65
CA LYS A 595 30.96 -25.45 37.78
C LYS A 595 29.76 -24.97 36.95
N GLY A 596 29.76 -23.70 36.51
CA GLY A 596 28.71 -23.10 35.69
C GLY A 596 29.00 -21.64 35.30
N ILE A 597 28.06 -21.00 34.60
CA ILE A 597 28.20 -19.61 34.11
C ILE A 597 28.31 -18.62 35.27
N VAL A 598 27.45 -18.75 36.29
CA VAL A 598 27.42 -17.84 37.44
C VAL A 598 28.71 -17.96 38.26
N ASP A 599 29.19 -19.19 38.47
CA ASP A 599 30.48 -19.47 39.12
C ASP A 599 31.66 -18.93 38.29
N GLY A 600 31.62 -19.11 36.96
CA GLY A 600 32.62 -18.54 36.05
C GLY A 600 32.63 -17.01 36.05
N LEU A 601 31.46 -16.38 35.99
CA LEU A 601 31.33 -14.91 35.98
C LEU A 601 31.77 -14.33 37.33
N SER A 602 31.42 -14.96 38.45
CA SER A 602 31.84 -14.54 39.78
C SER A 602 33.35 -14.72 40.00
N LYS A 603 33.95 -15.83 39.56
CA LYS A 603 35.39 -16.07 39.69
C LYS A 603 36.20 -15.12 38.81
N ILE A 604 35.83 -14.95 37.54
CA ILE A 604 36.51 -14.01 36.63
C ILE A 604 36.41 -12.58 37.17
N PHE A 605 35.23 -12.19 37.67
CA PHE A 605 35.06 -10.86 38.26
C PHE A 605 35.92 -10.65 39.52
N ARG A 606 36.05 -11.67 40.36
CA ARG A 606 36.81 -11.60 41.63
C ARG A 606 38.33 -11.76 41.44
N GLU A 607 38.77 -12.55 40.47
CA GLU A 607 40.19 -12.89 40.24
C GLU A 607 40.86 -12.00 39.17
N GLU A 608 40.17 -11.66 38.08
CA GLU A 608 40.75 -10.93 36.93
C GLU A 608 40.14 -9.51 36.73
N GLY A 609 39.03 -9.21 37.41
CA GLY A 609 38.34 -7.92 37.38
C GLY A 609 37.48 -7.66 36.13
N LEU A 610 36.77 -6.52 36.11
CA LEU A 610 35.82 -6.15 35.04
C LEU A 610 36.45 -6.06 33.64
N ARG A 611 37.72 -5.63 33.53
CA ARG A 611 38.41 -5.50 32.23
C ARG A 611 38.64 -6.85 31.56
N ALA A 612 38.75 -7.94 32.32
CA ALA A 612 38.93 -9.27 31.78
C ALA A 612 37.68 -9.79 31.04
N LEU A 613 36.48 -9.41 31.48
CA LEU A 613 35.21 -9.79 30.84
C LEU A 613 35.02 -9.18 29.45
N PHE A 614 35.65 -8.03 29.18
CA PHE A 614 35.62 -7.38 27.86
C PHE A 614 36.89 -7.62 27.03
N LYS A 615 37.80 -8.47 27.52
CA LYS A 615 39.05 -8.79 26.82
C LYS A 615 38.74 -9.50 25.51
N GLY A 616 39.13 -8.89 24.39
CA GLY A 616 38.82 -9.39 23.04
C GLY A 616 37.53 -8.85 22.42
N GLY A 617 36.81 -7.94 23.09
CA GLY A 617 35.60 -7.31 22.55
C GLY A 617 35.83 -6.60 21.22
N LEU A 618 36.90 -5.78 21.12
CA LEU A 618 37.27 -5.10 19.86
C LEU A 618 37.58 -6.11 18.73
N ALA A 619 38.34 -7.16 19.03
CA ALA A 619 38.64 -8.24 18.09
C ALA A 619 37.38 -9.03 17.68
N ARG A 620 36.31 -8.99 18.48
CA ARG A 620 35.01 -9.57 18.12
C ARG A 620 34.19 -8.63 17.25
N VAL A 621 34.23 -7.32 17.48
CA VAL A 621 33.57 -6.31 16.65
C VAL A 621 34.16 -6.29 15.24
N ILE A 622 35.49 -6.19 15.12
CA ILE A 622 36.23 -6.18 13.84
C ILE A 622 35.93 -7.42 12.99
N ARG A 623 35.65 -8.54 13.65
CA ARG A 623 35.32 -9.81 13.02
C ARG A 623 33.84 -9.88 12.63
N SER A 624 32.95 -9.56 13.56
CA SER A 624 31.52 -9.83 13.41
C SER A 624 30.87 -8.83 12.46
N SER A 625 31.24 -7.54 12.55
CA SER A 625 30.62 -6.48 11.75
C SER A 625 30.74 -6.71 10.24
N PRO A 626 31.94 -6.96 9.66
CA PRO A 626 32.06 -7.27 8.23
C PRO A 626 31.35 -8.57 7.84
N GLN A 627 31.34 -9.58 8.72
CA GLN A 627 30.71 -10.87 8.42
C GLN A 627 29.21 -10.70 8.24
N PHE A 628 28.57 -9.95 9.13
CA PHE A 628 27.13 -9.66 9.07
C PHE A 628 26.77 -8.73 7.91
N ALA A 629 27.61 -7.74 7.64
CA ALA A 629 27.48 -6.83 6.51
C ALA A 629 27.43 -7.59 5.17
N VAL A 630 28.41 -8.46 4.92
CA VAL A 630 28.47 -9.27 3.69
C VAL A 630 27.35 -10.31 3.66
N THR A 631 27.06 -10.98 4.77
CA THR A 631 26.00 -12.02 4.83
C THR A 631 24.64 -11.44 4.43
N LEU A 632 24.22 -10.31 5.01
CA LEU A 632 22.92 -9.72 4.70
C LEU A 632 22.87 -9.13 3.29
N ALA A 633 23.95 -8.50 2.84
CA ALA A 633 24.03 -7.98 1.49
C ALA A 633 23.93 -9.11 0.44
N CYS A 634 24.60 -10.24 0.67
CA CYS A 634 24.44 -11.42 -0.17
C CYS A 634 23.05 -12.04 -0.07
N TYR A 635 22.44 -12.06 1.12
CA TYR A 635 21.08 -12.58 1.30
C TYR A 635 20.06 -11.78 0.47
N GLU A 636 20.12 -10.45 0.52
CA GLU A 636 19.21 -9.61 -0.26
C GLU A 636 19.46 -9.71 -1.78
N LEU A 637 20.72 -9.79 -2.21
CA LEU A 637 21.04 -10.03 -3.62
C LEU A 637 20.51 -11.39 -4.11
N LEU A 638 20.62 -12.44 -3.29
CA LEU A 638 20.10 -13.76 -3.60
C LEU A 638 18.57 -13.73 -3.70
N HIS A 639 17.88 -13.05 -2.79
CA HIS A 639 16.43 -12.86 -2.86
C HIS A 639 15.99 -12.08 -4.10
N LYS A 640 16.74 -11.04 -4.48
CA LYS A 640 16.44 -10.21 -5.64
C LYS A 640 16.66 -10.93 -6.98
N HIS A 641 17.76 -11.67 -7.11
CA HIS A 641 18.12 -12.36 -8.36
C HIS A 641 17.52 -13.75 -8.49
N PHE A 642 17.22 -14.41 -7.37
CA PHE A 642 16.60 -15.73 -7.32
C PHE A 642 15.35 -15.69 -6.44
N PRO A 643 14.27 -15.02 -6.87
CA PRO A 643 13.01 -15.08 -6.16
C PRO A 643 12.44 -16.51 -6.20
N TYR A 644 11.66 -16.89 -5.18
CA TYR A 644 11.02 -18.20 -5.15
C TYR A 644 10.09 -18.35 -6.37
N PRO A 645 10.34 -19.32 -7.27
CA PRO A 645 9.67 -19.39 -8.58
C PRO A 645 8.16 -19.69 -8.49
N TYR A 646 7.69 -20.19 -7.35
CA TYR A 646 6.27 -20.45 -7.08
C TYR A 646 5.64 -19.41 -6.15
N ALA A 647 6.32 -18.28 -5.90
CA ALA A 647 5.70 -17.19 -5.16
C ALA A 647 4.60 -16.57 -6.04
N PRO A 648 3.38 -16.35 -5.52
CA PRO A 648 2.36 -15.63 -6.26
C PRO A 648 2.91 -14.24 -6.60
N ALA A 649 2.94 -13.89 -7.89
CA ALA A 649 3.43 -12.59 -8.33
C ALA A 649 2.63 -11.49 -7.62
N PRO A 650 3.30 -10.45 -7.08
CA PRO A 650 2.59 -9.32 -6.50
C PRO A 650 1.75 -8.68 -7.60
N ILE A 651 0.42 -8.72 -7.43
CA ILE A 651 -0.51 -7.99 -8.28
C ILE A 651 -0.32 -6.52 -7.93
N VAL A 652 0.66 -5.87 -8.56
CA VAL A 652 0.70 -4.41 -8.58
C VAL A 652 -0.44 -4.00 -9.51
N HIS A 653 -1.57 -3.61 -8.94
CA HIS A 653 -2.57 -2.83 -9.66
C HIS A 653 -1.90 -1.49 -10.02
N ARG A 654 -1.13 -1.46 -11.10
CA ARG A 654 -0.98 -0.22 -11.85
C ARG A 654 -2.36 0.03 -12.45
N PRO A 655 -3.00 1.18 -12.19
CA PRO A 655 -4.10 1.59 -13.05
C PRO A 655 -3.48 1.76 -14.43
N VAL A 656 -3.58 0.70 -15.24
CA VAL A 656 -3.43 0.83 -16.67
C VAL A 656 -4.61 1.71 -17.05
N LEU A 657 -4.35 2.94 -17.50
CA LEU A 657 -5.32 3.74 -18.24
C LEU A 657 -5.90 2.81 -19.31
N SER A 658 -7.09 2.28 -19.03
CA SER A 658 -7.64 1.17 -19.80
C SER A 658 -7.87 1.66 -21.20
N THR A 659 -7.10 1.08 -22.12
CA THR A 659 -7.18 1.28 -23.56
C THR A 659 -8.62 0.97 -24.01
N HIS A 660 -9.31 1.96 -24.58
CA HIS A 660 -10.67 1.89 -25.11
C HIS A 660 -11.80 1.52 -24.13
N GLN A 661 -12.13 2.42 -23.20
CA GLN A 661 -13.50 2.46 -22.66
C GLN A 661 -14.48 2.93 -23.75
N GLU A 662 -15.63 2.27 -23.87
CA GLU A 662 -16.68 2.69 -24.81
C GLU A 662 -17.21 4.08 -24.43
N ILE A 663 -17.25 4.99 -25.40
CA ILE A 663 -17.67 6.39 -25.20
C ILE A 663 -19.08 6.48 -24.58
N SER A 664 -19.97 5.53 -24.91
CA SER A 664 -21.32 5.46 -24.34
C SER A 664 -21.30 5.24 -22.83
N ARG A 665 -20.44 4.36 -22.32
CA ARG A 665 -20.28 4.11 -20.87
C ARG A 665 -19.67 5.31 -20.15
N ILE A 666 -18.68 5.96 -20.76
CA ILE A 666 -18.08 7.18 -20.22
C ILE A 666 -19.15 8.28 -20.06
N ARG A 667 -20.02 8.44 -21.07
CA ARG A 667 -21.08 9.46 -21.04
C ARG A 667 -22.22 9.10 -20.09
N ALA A 668 -22.60 7.83 -19.97
CA ALA A 668 -23.54 7.39 -18.96
C ALA A 668 -23.02 7.67 -17.54
N ARG A 669 -21.74 7.40 -17.29
CA ARG A 669 -21.06 7.73 -16.04
C ARG A 669 -21.03 9.24 -15.79
N ASN A 670 -20.70 10.04 -16.80
CA ASN A 670 -20.66 11.50 -16.68
C ASN A 670 -22.06 12.08 -16.42
N ALA A 671 -23.11 11.57 -17.06
CA ALA A 671 -24.49 11.93 -16.77
C ALA A 671 -24.85 11.67 -15.30
N LEU A 672 -24.49 10.49 -14.79
CA LEU A 672 -24.70 10.15 -13.38
C LEU A 672 -23.89 11.06 -12.45
N ARG A 673 -22.67 11.45 -12.84
CA ARG A 673 -21.87 12.41 -12.07
C ARG A 673 -22.57 13.77 -11.97
N ILE A 674 -23.19 14.25 -13.05
CA ILE A 674 -23.99 15.49 -13.04
C ILE A 674 -25.19 15.36 -12.09
N LEU A 675 -25.89 14.22 -12.09
CA LEU A 675 -26.99 13.97 -11.16
C LEU A 675 -26.53 13.89 -9.69
N LEU A 676 -25.41 13.25 -9.43
CA LEU A 676 -24.84 13.09 -8.09
C LEU A 676 -24.21 14.37 -7.55
N ASP A 677 -23.79 15.27 -8.43
CA ASP A 677 -23.40 16.63 -8.07
C ASP A 677 -24.59 17.45 -7.56
N CYS A 678 -25.81 17.16 -8.05
CA CYS A 678 -27.02 17.80 -7.55
C CYS A 678 -27.39 17.28 -6.16
N SER A 679 -27.34 15.96 -5.97
CA SER A 679 -27.48 15.33 -4.65
C SER A 679 -26.75 13.99 -4.59
N SER A 680 -25.99 13.76 -3.51
CA SER A 680 -25.27 12.50 -3.27
C SER A 680 -26.19 11.27 -3.15
N ARG A 681 -27.50 11.48 -2.92
CA ARG A 681 -28.49 10.40 -2.76
C ARG A 681 -29.38 10.16 -3.97
N PHE A 682 -29.06 10.74 -5.13
CA PHE A 682 -29.84 10.54 -6.35
C PHE A 682 -30.02 9.04 -6.65
N GLY A 683 -31.27 8.56 -6.56
CA GLY A 683 -31.62 7.14 -6.78
C GLY A 683 -31.36 6.16 -5.64
N MET A 684 -30.96 6.62 -4.45
CA MET A 684 -30.93 5.77 -3.26
C MET A 684 -32.33 5.67 -2.67
N VAL A 685 -32.92 4.47 -2.69
CA VAL A 685 -34.21 4.21 -2.06
C VAL A 685 -34.03 4.32 -0.54
N ASP A 686 -34.69 5.28 0.10
CA ASP A 686 -34.78 5.28 1.56
C ASP A 686 -35.42 3.96 1.98
N SER A 687 -34.81 3.22 2.91
CA SER A 687 -35.36 1.97 3.44
C SER A 687 -36.78 2.15 4.01
N SER A 688 -37.14 3.36 4.43
CA SER A 688 -38.51 3.74 4.84
C SER A 688 -39.49 3.90 3.66
N SER A 689 -38.99 4.28 2.47
CA SER A 689 -39.78 4.45 1.24
C SER A 689 -39.97 3.14 0.47
N ALA A 690 -39.01 2.20 0.57
CA ALA A 690 -39.13 0.84 0.04
C ALA A 690 -40.33 0.10 0.67
N SER A 691 -40.58 0.30 1.98
CA SER A 691 -41.73 -0.28 2.67
C SER A 691 -43.08 0.32 2.23
N LYS A 692 -43.10 1.51 1.61
CA LYS A 692 -44.34 2.18 1.17
C LYS A 692 -44.64 2.02 -0.32
N ARG A 693 -43.71 1.48 -1.13
CA ARG A 693 -43.87 1.25 -2.57
C ARG A 693 -43.89 -0.24 -2.97
N MET A 694 -44.43 -1.10 -2.12
CA MET A 694 -45.03 -2.35 -2.60
C MET A 694 -46.54 -2.11 -2.82
N PRO A 695 -47.00 -1.82 -4.05
CA PRO A 695 -48.41 -2.02 -4.34
C PRO A 695 -48.68 -3.52 -4.25
N LEU A 696 -49.52 -3.88 -3.28
CA LEU A 696 -50.15 -5.18 -3.18
C LEU A 696 -50.66 -5.59 -4.57
N ILE A 697 -50.17 -6.72 -5.08
CA ILE A 697 -50.76 -7.41 -6.22
C ILE A 697 -52.28 -7.54 -5.96
N PRO A 698 -53.16 -7.09 -6.86
CA PRO A 698 -54.60 -7.23 -6.68
C PRO A 698 -54.95 -8.72 -6.51
N LYS A 699 -55.71 -9.04 -5.46
CA LYS A 699 -56.22 -10.40 -5.15
C LYS A 699 -57.07 -11.06 -6.26
N ALA A 700 -57.28 -10.39 -7.40
CA ALA A 700 -58.04 -10.90 -8.53
C ALA A 700 -57.21 -11.76 -9.51
N LEU A 701 -55.91 -11.93 -9.27
CA LEU A 701 -55.01 -12.79 -10.08
C LEU A 701 -54.35 -13.89 -9.23
N ARG A 702 -55.07 -14.44 -8.25
CA ARG A 702 -54.72 -15.70 -7.60
C ARG A 702 -55.65 -16.81 -8.04
#